data_AF-A0A183LGL9-F1
#
_entry.id   AF-A0A183LGL9-F1
#
_cell.length_a   1.000
_cell.length_b   1.000
_cell.length_c   1.000
_cell.angle_alpha   90.00
_cell.angle_beta   90.00
_cell.angle_gamma   90.00
#
_symmetry.space_group_name_H-M   'P 1'
#
loop_
_entity.id
_entity.type
_entity.pdbx_description
1 polymer ?
#
loop_
_entity_poly.entity_id
_entity_poly.type
_entity_poly.pdbx_seq_one_letter_code
_entity_poly.pdbx_strand_id
1 'polypeptide(L)'
;MELTKLRQERDELRSLLNKLEHRVQEIQRNVHTLTQERDQINKLYNDSRSEIHRLHQDLYAMHETGDRNTQTTQTVLRRVESERDRALVDLSRVTAERDSLITKYKNCTENAHADKLRLTNQLDHLENSLNQVAEERDEVIRRVSMHRLRIDELQQHQQQLEDSLAERQELLKKVNEESAQLKQEAELQNNRLEERELQISQLNERTRVMEMDCRRLHERVDEYDMKLRKERDECSLLRSQLQNMEEEKVKLQCDFDNLTCERDDLVKHQRQIEKRAQINLSERDRLSRQVNDLNDLKESLEKQLRQLEKDYSDQTTKYQLEREANEKLQQRIDTAIHNKNSIDRRANWLEQQTEELRSHIDQLEQQLSTQKDENKWMSETNEKLTADNESLRATVELANKDKVHLESCIEEMSSAHRQSLREREDLVQRSNGLHERNIELDAENKKLDLEVKRNAEALRAERNTIADLQQQLELCRRRSETAERDANDWSSRVRLAEDQLHKSETRVVQLERELRVERDDYSQLRSRMEMLEEEKQNLEINLKETSQRLSHTEVDLSSRLREIHDIRSAHEEALRTNTRTQEALSTRNNELTAARTELNSIQTSLSETRRLLESEQRETSRLREDLNHMARESQTLQTELQDVGDERDELKQRMKDYLNELSRLERVLSERDSECSKLMDQLRTANEESESWRTRWETAENKLTSCKVDLEDKEGELSNERERSDLKDREISHLRATLNSTEIQNNATSRSLVEANEQLRMSRAEIETLSTEISRIRDALSRSETEKANVQRENNTQRLDNDQLRAQLDDFEVELEQIKEQLEDERENNRNINEILTITRQKEQKALSEAQERTTEVIALRDRITSAEERAEMAQREVEKVRERLAETEREANRLSRSLSAERFEKERALSELRLSSLPAGYRPSGYSSLGATYYPGTSVSRDRTAYQERDDY
;
A
#
# COMPACT_ATOMS: atom_id res chain seq x y z
N MET A 1 23.41 -33.15 -5.81
CA MET A 1 24.71 -32.93 -6.47
C MET A 1 24.71 -33.35 -7.95
N GLU A 2 24.07 -34.47 -8.33
CA GLU A 2 23.97 -34.86 -9.76
C GLU A 2 23.09 -33.91 -10.58
N LEU A 3 21.95 -33.46 -10.02
CA LEU A 3 21.00 -32.56 -10.69
C LEU A 3 21.63 -31.21 -11.10
N THR A 4 22.72 -30.79 -10.45
CA THR A 4 23.54 -29.63 -10.87
C THR A 4 24.49 -29.97 -12.01
N LYS A 5 25.11 -31.16 -12.04
CA LYS A 5 25.94 -31.62 -13.18
C LYS A 5 25.12 -31.77 -14.46
N LEU A 6 23.95 -32.43 -14.38
CA LEU A 6 23.03 -32.60 -15.51
C LEU A 6 22.50 -31.27 -16.08
N ARG A 7 22.41 -30.21 -15.27
CA ARG A 7 22.08 -28.86 -15.75
C ARG A 7 23.26 -28.25 -16.50
N GLN A 8 24.47 -28.38 -15.97
CA GLN A 8 25.70 -27.87 -16.58
C GLN A 8 25.99 -28.57 -17.92
N GLU A 9 25.94 -29.90 -17.97
CA GLU A 9 26.09 -30.71 -19.19
C GLU A 9 25.05 -30.32 -20.27
N ARG A 10 23.78 -30.12 -19.87
CA ARG A 10 22.71 -29.64 -20.77
C ARG A 10 23.02 -28.25 -21.34
N ASP A 11 23.54 -27.35 -20.52
CA ASP A 11 23.80 -25.96 -20.93
C ASP A 11 25.08 -25.84 -21.78
N GLU A 12 26.07 -26.70 -21.52
CA GLU A 12 27.24 -26.90 -22.39
C GLU A 12 26.84 -27.50 -23.75
N LEU A 13 25.96 -28.51 -23.79
CA LEU A 13 25.41 -29.07 -25.03
C LEU A 13 24.58 -28.05 -25.82
N ARG A 14 23.81 -27.18 -25.15
CA ARG A 14 23.12 -26.04 -25.78
C ARG A 14 24.09 -25.01 -26.35
N SER A 15 25.16 -24.69 -25.64
CA SER A 15 26.24 -23.81 -26.12
C SER A 15 26.92 -24.39 -27.37
N LEU A 16 27.10 -25.72 -27.41
CA LEU A 16 27.65 -26.42 -28.58
C LEU A 16 26.68 -26.39 -29.78
N LEU A 17 25.39 -26.64 -29.55
CA LEU A 17 24.36 -26.61 -30.59
C LEU A 17 24.28 -25.23 -31.25
N ASN A 18 24.19 -24.15 -30.46
CA ASN A 18 24.14 -22.77 -30.97
C ASN A 18 25.36 -22.44 -31.86
N LYS A 19 26.56 -22.94 -31.51
CA LYS A 19 27.79 -22.75 -32.30
C LYS A 19 27.75 -23.52 -33.63
N LEU A 20 27.13 -24.71 -33.66
CA LEU A 20 26.93 -25.48 -34.88
C LEU A 20 25.89 -24.83 -35.80
N GLU A 21 24.77 -24.36 -35.25
CA GLU A 21 23.75 -23.61 -36.00
C GLU A 21 24.32 -22.34 -36.64
N HIS A 22 25.13 -21.58 -35.90
CA HIS A 22 25.77 -20.37 -36.43
C HIS A 22 26.72 -20.68 -37.60
N ARG A 23 27.53 -21.75 -37.49
CA ARG A 23 28.38 -22.25 -38.58
C ARG A 23 27.57 -22.73 -39.79
N VAL A 24 26.42 -23.37 -39.60
CA VAL A 24 25.53 -23.77 -40.71
C VAL A 24 24.98 -22.54 -41.43
N GLN A 25 24.56 -21.50 -40.71
CA GLN A 25 24.13 -20.24 -41.34
C GLN A 25 25.27 -19.52 -42.08
N GLU A 26 26.49 -19.54 -41.53
CA GLU A 26 27.69 -18.98 -42.19
C GLU A 26 28.01 -19.72 -43.49
N ILE A 27 28.00 -21.05 -43.48
CA ILE A 27 28.17 -21.89 -44.69
C ILE A 27 27.06 -21.60 -45.71
N GLN A 28 25.80 -21.47 -45.28
CA GLN A 28 24.69 -21.12 -46.18
C GLN A 28 24.86 -19.75 -46.84
N ARG A 29 25.30 -18.73 -46.09
CA ARG A 29 25.62 -17.40 -46.65
C ARG A 29 26.76 -17.49 -47.66
N ASN A 30 27.85 -18.18 -47.33
CA ASN A 30 29.00 -18.34 -48.21
C ASN A 30 28.66 -19.09 -49.51
N VAL A 31 27.83 -20.15 -49.43
CA VAL A 31 27.30 -20.85 -50.61
C VAL A 31 26.42 -19.93 -51.46
N HIS A 32 25.62 -19.05 -50.86
CA HIS A 32 24.83 -18.09 -51.62
C HIS A 32 25.70 -17.07 -52.37
N THR A 33 26.72 -16.49 -51.71
CA THR A 33 27.67 -15.56 -52.35
C THR A 33 28.42 -16.23 -53.50
N LEU A 34 28.99 -17.42 -53.28
CA LEU A 34 29.71 -18.17 -54.31
C LEU A 34 28.79 -18.59 -55.48
N THR A 35 27.50 -18.78 -55.23
CA THR A 35 26.49 -19.04 -56.27
C THR A 35 26.27 -17.78 -57.12
N GLN A 36 26.12 -16.60 -56.50
CA GLN A 36 26.02 -15.33 -57.22
C GLN A 36 27.28 -15.03 -58.04
N GLU A 37 28.47 -15.18 -57.45
CA GLU A 37 29.76 -14.94 -58.13
C GLU A 37 29.94 -15.85 -59.36
N ARG A 38 29.62 -17.15 -59.22
CA ARG A 38 29.61 -18.11 -60.34
C ARG A 38 28.69 -17.64 -61.47
N ASP A 39 27.48 -17.18 -61.16
CA ASP A 39 26.50 -16.79 -62.16
C ASP A 39 26.84 -15.44 -62.82
N GLN A 40 27.46 -14.53 -62.06
CA GLN A 40 28.07 -13.29 -62.56
C GLN A 40 29.19 -13.60 -63.58
N ILE A 41 30.08 -14.55 -63.26
CA ILE A 41 31.18 -15.00 -64.13
C ILE A 41 30.64 -15.71 -65.38
N ASN A 42 29.66 -16.61 -65.23
CA ASN A 42 29.00 -17.29 -66.35
C ASN A 42 28.36 -16.29 -67.33
N LYS A 43 27.74 -15.21 -66.82
CA LYS A 43 27.21 -14.13 -67.66
C LYS A 43 28.32 -13.44 -68.45
N LEU A 44 29.37 -12.95 -67.79
CA LEU A 44 30.50 -12.28 -68.43
C LEU A 44 31.21 -13.15 -69.47
N TYR A 45 31.30 -14.47 -69.23
CA TYR A 45 31.81 -15.44 -70.18
C TYR A 45 30.92 -15.57 -71.44
N ASN A 46 29.60 -15.64 -71.28
CA ASN A 46 28.66 -15.71 -72.39
C ASN A 46 28.60 -14.41 -73.21
N ASP A 47 28.65 -13.25 -72.54
CA ASP A 47 28.71 -11.93 -73.17
C ASP A 47 30.00 -11.82 -74.01
N SER A 48 31.15 -12.19 -73.43
CA SER A 48 32.46 -12.22 -74.13
C SER A 48 32.47 -13.19 -75.32
N ARG A 49 31.87 -14.39 -75.17
CA ARG A 49 31.76 -15.39 -76.23
C ARG A 49 30.91 -14.90 -77.40
N SER A 50 29.86 -14.12 -77.11
CA SER A 50 28.98 -13.52 -78.12
C SER A 50 29.71 -12.43 -78.91
N GLU A 51 30.47 -11.57 -78.22
CA GLU A 51 31.28 -10.53 -78.87
C GLU A 51 32.40 -11.13 -79.75
N ILE A 52 33.02 -12.23 -79.33
CA ILE A 52 33.98 -12.98 -80.15
C ILE A 52 33.33 -13.56 -81.42
N HIS A 53 32.05 -13.98 -81.37
CA HIS A 53 31.34 -14.40 -82.60
C HIS A 53 31.05 -13.22 -83.52
N ARG A 54 30.61 -12.08 -82.95
CA ARG A 54 30.36 -10.83 -83.71
C ARG A 54 31.63 -10.36 -84.44
N LEU A 55 32.76 -10.29 -83.74
CA LEU A 55 34.03 -9.84 -84.32
C LEU A 55 34.58 -10.81 -85.40
N HIS A 56 34.36 -12.13 -85.27
CA HIS A 56 34.68 -13.05 -86.37
C HIS A 56 33.76 -12.83 -87.58
N GLN A 57 32.48 -12.56 -87.37
CA GLN A 57 31.52 -12.31 -88.45
C GLN A 57 31.80 -11.00 -89.18
N ASP A 58 32.17 -9.94 -88.45
CA ASP A 58 32.65 -8.67 -89.01
C ASP A 58 33.94 -8.86 -89.83
N LEU A 59 34.89 -9.70 -89.35
CA LEU A 59 36.12 -10.02 -90.07
C LEU A 59 35.88 -10.83 -91.35
N TYR A 60 34.93 -11.77 -91.36
CA TYR A 60 34.53 -12.47 -92.59
C TYR A 60 33.95 -11.51 -93.63
N ALA A 61 33.09 -10.56 -93.20
CA ALA A 61 32.50 -9.55 -94.09
C ALA A 61 33.55 -8.59 -94.69
N MET A 62 34.64 -8.30 -93.96
CA MET A 62 35.74 -7.47 -94.46
C MET A 62 36.68 -8.17 -95.46
N HIS A 63 36.58 -9.50 -95.61
CA HIS A 63 37.52 -10.27 -96.43
C HIS A 63 37.05 -10.52 -97.88
N GLU A 64 35.83 -10.08 -98.24
CA GLU A 64 35.16 -10.44 -99.50
C GLU A 64 35.22 -9.35 -100.59
N THR A 65 35.56 -8.10 -100.26
CA THR A 65 35.66 -6.98 -101.23
C THR A 65 37.12 -6.64 -101.56
N GLY A 66 37.66 -7.26 -102.60
CA GLY A 66 39.06 -7.11 -103.00
C GLY A 66 39.36 -6.03 -104.06
N ASP A 67 40.55 -5.45 -103.91
CA ASP A 67 41.52 -5.13 -104.98
C ASP A 67 41.51 -3.76 -105.71
N ARG A 68 42.75 -3.27 -105.94
CA ARG A 68 43.22 -2.20 -106.85
C ARG A 68 42.43 -0.90 -107.04
N ASN A 69 43.02 0.22 -106.56
CA ASN A 69 43.62 1.17 -107.52
C ASN A 69 44.70 2.09 -106.90
N THR A 70 45.69 2.48 -107.70
CA THR A 70 47.06 2.77 -107.20
C THR A 70 47.38 4.23 -106.85
N GLN A 71 46.42 5.14 -106.96
CA GLN A 71 46.61 6.55 -106.56
C GLN A 71 46.13 6.82 -105.13
N THR A 72 45.20 6.00 -104.63
CA THR A 72 44.81 5.92 -103.22
C THR A 72 45.94 5.40 -102.33
N THR A 73 46.93 4.68 -102.89
CA THR A 73 47.94 3.97 -102.12
C THR A 73 48.89 4.88 -101.34
N GLN A 74 49.18 6.10 -101.80
CA GLN A 74 50.00 7.05 -101.02
C GLN A 74 49.23 7.72 -99.88
N THR A 75 47.95 8.04 -100.07
CA THR A 75 47.09 8.55 -98.99
C THR A 75 46.75 7.45 -97.98
N VAL A 76 46.55 6.21 -98.44
CA VAL A 76 46.40 5.03 -97.56
C VAL A 76 47.72 4.72 -96.84
N LEU A 77 48.90 4.80 -97.48
CA LEU A 77 50.18 4.67 -96.77
C LEU A 77 50.32 5.73 -95.69
N ARG A 78 50.21 7.02 -96.00
CA ARG A 78 50.29 8.08 -94.98
C ARG A 78 49.23 7.95 -93.88
N ARG A 79 48.05 7.44 -94.22
CA ARG A 79 46.98 7.15 -93.26
C ARG A 79 47.33 5.97 -92.36
N VAL A 80 47.82 4.86 -92.90
CA VAL A 80 48.26 3.67 -92.17
C VAL A 80 49.54 3.94 -91.37
N GLU A 81 50.44 4.79 -91.85
CA GLU A 81 51.58 5.30 -91.09
C GLU A 81 51.11 6.18 -89.94
N SER A 82 50.18 7.11 -90.17
CA SER A 82 49.58 7.93 -89.12
C SER A 82 48.72 7.12 -88.13
N GLU A 83 48.10 6.03 -88.56
CA GLU A 83 47.33 5.10 -87.72
C GLU A 83 48.25 4.14 -86.96
N ARG A 84 49.37 3.70 -87.55
CA ARG A 84 50.47 3.00 -86.88
C ARG A 84 51.11 3.89 -85.81
N ASP A 85 51.41 5.13 -86.14
CA ASP A 85 52.11 6.06 -85.23
C ASP A 85 51.17 6.51 -84.10
N ARG A 86 49.86 6.67 -84.38
CA ARG A 86 48.83 6.76 -83.34
C ARG A 86 48.77 5.49 -82.49
N ALA A 87 48.73 4.31 -83.09
CA ALA A 87 48.72 3.04 -82.35
C ALA A 87 49.99 2.79 -81.53
N LEU A 88 51.15 3.30 -81.95
CA LEU A 88 52.40 3.26 -81.18
C LEU A 88 52.35 4.25 -80.00
N VAL A 89 51.82 5.46 -80.20
CA VAL A 89 51.56 6.42 -79.11
C VAL A 89 50.54 5.86 -78.11
N ASP A 90 49.45 5.25 -78.58
CA ASP A 90 48.43 4.62 -77.74
C ASP A 90 48.96 3.36 -77.05
N LEU A 91 49.79 2.55 -77.69
CA LEU A 91 50.46 1.41 -77.06
C LEU A 91 51.47 1.86 -75.99
N SER A 92 52.24 2.93 -76.25
CA SER A 92 53.12 3.55 -75.25
C SER A 92 52.32 4.14 -74.09
N ARG A 93 51.18 4.77 -74.36
CA ARG A 93 50.25 5.31 -73.36
C ARG A 93 49.65 4.19 -72.50
N VAL A 94 49.08 3.14 -73.10
CA VAL A 94 48.55 1.96 -72.40
C VAL A 94 49.65 1.22 -71.63
N THR A 95 50.89 1.20 -72.13
CA THR A 95 52.05 0.65 -71.42
C THR A 95 52.39 1.48 -70.17
N ALA A 96 52.41 2.82 -70.28
CA ALA A 96 52.63 3.71 -69.15
C ALA A 96 51.46 3.68 -68.14
N GLU A 97 50.22 3.57 -68.62
CA GLU A 97 49.03 3.38 -67.78
C GLU A 97 49.09 2.03 -67.04
N ARG A 98 49.46 0.93 -67.73
CA ARG A 98 49.70 -0.40 -67.13
C ARG A 98 50.80 -0.36 -66.07
N ASP A 99 51.93 0.28 -66.35
CA ASP A 99 53.07 0.31 -65.43
C ASP A 99 52.82 1.26 -64.23
N SER A 100 52.03 2.31 -64.45
CA SER A 100 51.44 3.11 -63.37
C SER A 100 50.47 2.28 -62.51
N LEU A 101 49.62 1.45 -63.13
CA LEU A 101 48.70 0.55 -62.40
C LEU A 101 49.44 -0.55 -61.64
N ILE A 102 50.51 -1.14 -62.19
CA ILE A 102 51.37 -2.09 -61.49
C ILE A 102 52.01 -1.43 -60.27
N THR A 103 52.51 -0.21 -60.41
CA THR A 103 53.11 0.55 -59.30
C THR A 103 52.06 0.90 -58.24
N LYS A 104 50.88 1.39 -58.63
CA LYS A 104 49.75 1.64 -57.72
C LYS A 104 49.31 0.37 -56.99
N TYR A 105 49.21 -0.75 -57.70
CA TYR A 105 48.83 -2.05 -57.12
C TYR A 105 49.87 -2.52 -56.09
N LYS A 106 51.17 -2.48 -56.43
CA LYS A 106 52.26 -2.80 -55.49
C LYS A 106 52.17 -1.95 -54.23
N ASN A 107 52.13 -0.62 -54.37
CA ASN A 107 52.02 0.30 -53.24
C ASN A 107 50.75 0.02 -52.40
N CYS A 108 49.62 -0.31 -53.02
CA CYS A 108 48.41 -0.71 -52.29
C CYS A 108 48.57 -2.03 -51.55
N THR A 109 49.21 -3.04 -52.14
CA THR A 109 49.48 -4.33 -51.48
C THR A 109 50.51 -4.23 -50.36
N GLU A 110 51.52 -3.38 -50.52
CA GLU A 110 52.55 -3.11 -49.50
C GLU A 110 51.95 -2.35 -48.32
N ASN A 111 51.14 -1.31 -48.58
CA ASN A 111 50.38 -0.60 -47.55
C ASN A 111 49.39 -1.54 -46.83
N ALA A 112 48.63 -2.35 -47.56
CA ALA A 112 47.69 -3.30 -46.96
C ALA A 112 48.40 -4.39 -46.12
N HIS A 113 49.62 -4.78 -46.50
CA HIS A 113 50.45 -5.69 -45.71
C HIS A 113 50.98 -5.02 -44.44
N ALA A 114 51.44 -3.76 -44.54
CA ALA A 114 51.89 -2.97 -43.39
C ALA A 114 50.74 -2.69 -42.40
N ASP A 115 49.55 -2.35 -42.89
CA ASP A 115 48.36 -2.17 -42.06
C ASP A 115 47.88 -3.49 -41.44
N LYS A 116 47.92 -4.61 -42.18
CA LYS A 116 47.64 -5.92 -41.59
C LYS A 116 48.61 -6.25 -40.45
N LEU A 117 49.92 -6.04 -40.65
CA LEU A 117 50.94 -6.28 -39.64
C LEU A 117 50.74 -5.36 -38.42
N ARG A 118 50.41 -4.08 -38.65
CA ARG A 118 50.07 -3.12 -37.59
C ARG A 118 48.86 -3.58 -36.78
N LEU A 119 47.80 -4.02 -37.44
CA LEU A 119 46.58 -4.51 -36.79
C LEU A 119 46.80 -5.83 -36.06
N THR A 120 47.61 -6.76 -36.58
CA THR A 120 48.03 -7.97 -35.87
C THR A 120 48.81 -7.62 -34.60
N ASN A 121 49.86 -6.79 -34.70
CA ASN A 121 50.63 -6.37 -33.52
C ASN A 121 49.75 -5.63 -32.46
N GLN A 122 48.72 -4.91 -32.89
CA GLN A 122 47.75 -4.27 -31.99
C GLN A 122 46.80 -5.29 -31.34
N LEU A 123 46.34 -6.30 -32.08
CA LEU A 123 45.55 -7.42 -31.53
C LEU A 123 46.38 -8.21 -30.52
N ASP A 124 47.60 -8.60 -30.87
CA ASP A 124 48.51 -9.33 -29.98
C ASP A 124 48.76 -8.55 -28.67
N HIS A 125 48.95 -7.21 -28.76
CA HIS A 125 49.12 -6.37 -27.57
C HIS A 125 47.84 -6.30 -26.72
N LEU A 126 46.66 -6.18 -27.34
CA LEU A 126 45.37 -6.16 -26.66
C LEU A 126 45.03 -7.53 -26.03
N GLU A 127 45.37 -8.64 -26.67
CA GLU A 127 45.17 -9.99 -26.14
C GLU A 127 46.08 -10.26 -24.94
N ASN A 128 47.36 -9.86 -25.01
CA ASN A 128 48.27 -9.92 -23.85
C ASN A 128 47.77 -9.03 -22.70
N SER A 129 47.29 -7.82 -22.98
CA SER A 129 46.70 -6.93 -21.96
C SER A 129 45.41 -7.51 -21.35
N LEU A 130 44.56 -8.13 -22.15
CA LEU A 130 43.34 -8.80 -21.69
C LEU A 130 43.66 -10.00 -20.79
N ASN A 131 44.67 -10.78 -21.14
CA ASN A 131 45.15 -11.91 -20.32
C ASN A 131 45.70 -11.42 -18.98
N GLN A 132 46.53 -10.38 -18.96
CA GLN A 132 47.01 -9.77 -17.71
C GLN A 132 45.85 -9.28 -16.83
N VAL A 133 44.86 -8.58 -17.40
CA VAL A 133 43.67 -8.13 -16.66
C VAL A 133 42.81 -9.29 -16.16
N ALA A 134 42.79 -10.43 -16.87
CA ALA A 134 42.12 -11.65 -16.40
C ALA A 134 42.87 -12.31 -15.22
N GLU A 135 44.20 -12.35 -15.24
CA GLU A 135 45.02 -12.82 -14.12
C GLU A 135 44.88 -11.92 -12.89
N GLU A 136 44.92 -10.59 -13.07
CA GLU A 136 44.71 -9.60 -12.00
C GLU A 136 43.30 -9.69 -11.39
N ARG A 137 42.27 -9.91 -12.23
CA ARG A 137 40.90 -10.20 -11.78
C ARG A 137 40.86 -11.46 -10.91
N ASP A 138 41.47 -12.55 -11.36
CA ASP A 138 41.41 -13.83 -10.65
C ASP A 138 42.23 -13.79 -9.34
N GLU A 139 43.32 -13.01 -9.30
CA GLU A 139 44.03 -12.65 -8.07
C GLU A 139 43.16 -11.84 -7.10
N VAL A 140 42.39 -10.87 -7.58
CA VAL A 140 41.40 -10.15 -6.75
C VAL A 140 40.31 -11.10 -6.24
N ILE A 141 39.75 -11.97 -7.08
CA ILE A 141 38.73 -12.96 -6.68
C ILE A 141 39.27 -13.90 -5.59
N ARG A 142 40.53 -14.36 -5.71
CA ARG A 142 41.16 -15.23 -4.70
C ARG A 142 41.37 -14.52 -3.37
N ARG A 143 41.84 -13.27 -3.40
CA ARG A 143 41.98 -12.43 -2.19
C ARG A 143 40.63 -12.14 -1.54
N VAL A 144 39.60 -11.78 -2.32
CA VAL A 144 38.23 -11.59 -1.82
C VAL A 144 37.69 -12.89 -1.19
N SER A 145 37.98 -14.05 -1.79
CA SER A 145 37.59 -15.36 -1.23
C SER A 145 38.28 -15.66 0.10
N MET A 146 39.59 -15.38 0.22
CA MET A 146 40.32 -15.53 1.48
C MET A 146 39.84 -14.54 2.56
N HIS A 147 39.60 -13.28 2.20
CA HIS A 147 39.04 -12.30 3.14
C HIS A 147 37.63 -12.67 3.59
N ARG A 148 36.81 -13.25 2.70
CA ARG A 148 35.48 -13.76 3.05
C ARG A 148 35.55 -14.92 4.03
N LEU A 149 36.39 -15.93 3.76
CA LEU A 149 36.63 -17.03 4.70
C LEU A 149 37.11 -16.49 6.06
N ARG A 150 37.99 -15.50 6.07
CA ARG A 150 38.49 -14.87 7.31
C ARG A 150 37.41 -14.06 8.05
N ILE A 151 36.46 -13.46 7.34
CA ILE A 151 35.29 -12.82 7.94
C ILE A 151 34.38 -13.89 8.55
N ASP A 152 34.13 -14.99 7.86
CA ASP A 152 33.30 -16.10 8.36
C ASP A 152 33.95 -16.74 9.63
N GLU A 153 35.28 -16.91 9.66
CA GLU A 153 36.05 -17.32 10.85
C GLU A 153 35.91 -16.32 12.02
N LEU A 154 36.06 -15.02 11.74
CA LEU A 154 35.97 -13.96 12.77
C LEU A 154 34.54 -13.82 13.31
N GLN A 155 33.52 -14.04 12.48
CA GLN A 155 32.12 -14.09 12.91
C GLN A 155 31.84 -15.30 13.80
N GLN A 156 32.39 -16.47 13.49
CA GLN A 156 32.27 -17.65 14.37
C GLN A 156 32.97 -17.43 15.72
N HIS A 157 34.16 -16.82 15.73
CA HIS A 157 34.84 -16.45 16.98
C HIS A 157 34.11 -15.34 17.76
N GLN A 158 33.51 -14.37 17.08
CA GLN A 158 32.67 -13.36 17.73
C GLN A 158 31.46 -14.01 18.41
N GLN A 159 30.73 -14.89 17.71
CA GLN A 159 29.59 -15.62 18.28
C GLN A 159 30.02 -16.44 19.51
N GLN A 160 31.14 -17.17 19.43
CA GLN A 160 31.68 -17.92 20.57
C GLN A 160 32.01 -17.03 21.79
N LEU A 161 32.48 -15.80 21.55
CA LEU A 161 32.75 -14.83 22.61
C LEU A 161 31.47 -14.21 23.18
N GLU A 162 30.46 -13.96 22.35
CA GLU A 162 29.14 -13.48 22.76
C GLU A 162 28.39 -14.54 23.59
N ASP A 163 28.39 -15.79 23.13
CA ASP A 163 27.82 -16.94 23.85
C ASP A 163 28.52 -17.11 25.21
N SER A 164 29.85 -17.12 25.23
CA SER A 164 30.64 -17.26 26.47
C SER A 164 30.58 -16.02 27.39
N LEU A 165 30.19 -14.86 26.85
CA LEU A 165 29.88 -13.67 27.65
C LEU A 165 28.48 -13.80 28.29
N ALA A 166 27.49 -14.28 27.55
CA ALA A 166 26.14 -14.55 28.06
C ALA A 166 26.16 -15.62 29.18
N GLU A 167 26.91 -16.70 29.00
CA GLU A 167 27.15 -17.70 30.06
C GLU A 167 27.75 -17.07 31.33
N ARG A 168 28.77 -16.20 31.18
CA ARG A 168 29.37 -15.49 32.32
C ARG A 168 28.40 -14.51 32.98
N GLN A 169 27.53 -13.84 32.20
CA GLN A 169 26.53 -12.91 32.75
C GLN A 169 25.46 -13.65 33.55
N GLU A 170 25.00 -14.82 33.08
CA GLU A 170 24.02 -15.62 33.83
C GLU A 170 24.64 -16.28 35.08
N LEU A 171 25.92 -16.71 35.01
CA LEU A 171 26.66 -17.13 36.21
C LEU A 171 26.85 -15.99 37.21
N LEU A 172 27.18 -14.77 36.75
CA LEU A 172 27.30 -13.58 37.61
C LEU A 172 25.96 -13.22 38.27
N LYS A 173 24.85 -13.33 37.53
CA LYS A 173 23.49 -13.16 38.05
C LYS A 173 23.19 -14.19 39.15
N LYS A 174 23.47 -15.48 38.92
CA LYS A 174 23.27 -16.55 39.92
C LYS A 174 24.11 -16.35 41.18
N VAL A 175 25.38 -15.96 41.04
CA VAL A 175 26.26 -15.62 42.18
C VAL A 175 25.76 -14.39 42.93
N ASN A 176 25.18 -13.39 42.25
CA ASN A 176 24.58 -12.22 42.90
C ASN A 176 23.29 -12.58 43.66
N GLU A 177 22.43 -13.45 43.09
CA GLU A 177 21.25 -14.01 43.78
C GLU A 177 21.66 -14.80 45.04
N GLU A 178 22.66 -15.68 44.93
CA GLU A 178 23.18 -16.49 46.04
C GLU A 178 23.87 -15.62 47.10
N SER A 179 24.59 -14.57 46.70
CA SER A 179 25.14 -13.58 47.63
C SER A 179 24.04 -12.79 48.36
N ALA A 180 22.92 -12.48 47.70
CA ALA A 180 21.78 -11.83 48.33
C ALA A 180 21.07 -12.76 49.32
N GLN A 181 20.87 -14.03 48.95
CA GLN A 181 20.31 -15.06 49.84
C GLN A 181 21.20 -15.27 51.08
N LEU A 182 22.50 -15.44 50.91
CA LEU A 182 23.45 -15.62 52.02
C LEU A 182 23.52 -14.40 52.94
N LYS A 183 23.35 -13.17 52.42
CA LYS A 183 23.22 -11.95 53.25
C LYS A 183 21.93 -11.96 54.06
N GLN A 184 20.80 -12.30 53.43
CA GLN A 184 19.51 -12.38 54.12
C GLN A 184 19.50 -13.48 55.19
N GLU A 185 20.16 -14.62 54.95
CA GLU A 185 20.37 -15.65 55.97
C GLU A 185 21.30 -15.18 57.09
N ALA A 186 22.39 -14.48 56.79
CA ALA A 186 23.28 -13.92 57.80
C ALA A 186 22.57 -12.89 58.70
N GLU A 187 21.75 -12.01 58.12
CA GLU A 187 20.88 -11.07 58.86
C GLU A 187 19.87 -11.83 59.75
N LEU A 188 19.22 -12.88 59.21
CA LEU A 188 18.28 -13.71 59.96
C LEU A 188 18.94 -14.43 61.14
N GLN A 189 20.16 -14.95 60.97
CA GLN A 189 20.91 -15.59 62.04
C GLN A 189 21.46 -14.56 63.04
N ASN A 190 21.86 -13.37 62.61
CA ASN A 190 22.26 -12.29 63.52
C ASN A 190 21.09 -11.86 64.42
N ASN A 191 19.90 -11.63 63.85
CA ASN A 191 18.70 -11.31 64.62
C ASN A 191 18.35 -12.41 65.65
N ARG A 192 18.53 -13.69 65.28
CA ARG A 192 18.39 -14.82 66.22
C ARG A 192 19.47 -14.84 67.30
N LEU A 193 20.70 -14.43 66.99
CA LEU A 193 21.76 -14.30 68.00
C LEU A 193 21.43 -13.17 68.98
N GLU A 194 20.98 -12.01 68.51
CA GLU A 194 20.53 -10.90 69.37
C GLU A 194 19.36 -11.31 70.28
N GLU A 195 18.37 -12.06 69.77
CA GLU A 195 17.30 -12.65 70.58
C GLU A 195 17.85 -13.61 71.67
N ARG A 196 18.88 -14.40 71.35
CA ARG A 196 19.52 -15.35 72.28
C ARG A 196 20.40 -14.64 73.31
N GLU A 197 21.15 -13.62 72.94
CA GLU A 197 21.92 -12.79 73.85
C GLU A 197 21.01 -12.05 74.83
N LEU A 198 19.86 -11.55 74.35
CA LEU A 198 18.83 -10.96 75.21
C LEU A 198 18.24 -12.00 76.18
N GLN A 199 17.97 -13.22 75.74
CA GLN A 199 17.53 -14.33 76.62
C GLN A 199 18.61 -14.70 77.66
N ILE A 200 19.88 -14.79 77.26
CA ILE A 200 21.01 -15.09 78.15
C ILE A 200 21.20 -13.97 79.17
N SER A 201 21.09 -12.71 78.76
CA SER A 201 21.14 -11.54 79.65
C SER A 201 20.03 -11.57 80.70
N GLN A 202 18.79 -11.86 80.30
CA GLN A 202 17.65 -12.03 81.22
C GLN A 202 17.82 -13.22 82.18
N LEU A 203 18.41 -14.34 81.72
CA LEU A 203 18.72 -15.49 82.57
C LEU A 203 19.86 -15.18 83.55
N ASN A 204 20.90 -14.48 83.12
CA ASN A 204 22.02 -14.09 83.97
C ASN A 204 21.58 -13.15 85.10
N GLU A 205 20.73 -12.16 84.83
CA GLU A 205 20.21 -11.29 85.89
C GLU A 205 19.27 -12.04 86.85
N ARG A 206 18.48 -13.02 86.37
CA ARG A 206 17.71 -13.92 87.24
C ARG A 206 18.61 -14.77 88.14
N THR A 207 19.66 -15.38 87.58
CA THR A 207 20.66 -16.14 88.34
C THR A 207 21.34 -15.28 89.38
N ARG A 208 21.74 -14.05 89.02
CA ARG A 208 22.34 -13.06 89.93
C ARG A 208 21.42 -12.69 91.10
N VAL A 209 20.12 -12.50 90.85
CA VAL A 209 19.13 -12.27 91.92
C VAL A 209 19.04 -13.50 92.83
N MET A 210 18.97 -14.71 92.27
CA MET A 210 18.98 -15.95 93.06
C MET A 210 20.28 -16.12 93.86
N GLU A 211 21.45 -15.77 93.33
CA GLU A 211 22.70 -15.77 94.08
C GLU A 211 22.72 -14.76 95.23
N MET A 212 22.09 -13.60 95.07
CA MET A 212 21.97 -12.61 96.13
C MET A 212 21.04 -13.09 97.24
N ASP A 213 19.91 -13.70 96.92
CA ASP A 213 19.02 -14.28 97.93
C ASP A 213 19.63 -15.54 98.57
N CYS A 214 20.37 -16.37 97.83
CA CYS A 214 21.19 -17.45 98.39
C CYS A 214 22.25 -16.93 99.36
N ARG A 215 22.95 -15.83 99.05
CA ARG A 215 23.89 -15.18 99.98
C ARG A 215 23.19 -14.71 101.25
N ARG A 216 22.05 -14.04 101.14
CA ARG A 216 21.24 -13.56 102.27
C ARG A 216 20.65 -14.70 103.11
N LEU A 217 20.44 -15.88 102.50
CA LEU A 217 20.09 -17.10 103.23
C LEU A 217 21.29 -17.68 103.99
N HIS A 218 22.50 -17.68 103.42
CA HIS A 218 23.72 -18.09 104.14
C HIS A 218 24.02 -17.16 105.33
N GLU A 219 23.97 -15.83 105.13
CA GLU A 219 24.12 -14.83 106.19
C GLU A 219 23.14 -15.08 107.35
N ARG A 220 21.88 -15.42 107.03
CA ARG A 220 20.87 -15.80 108.04
C ARG A 220 21.16 -17.15 108.71
N VAL A 221 21.69 -18.13 107.99
CA VAL A 221 22.11 -19.42 108.58
C VAL A 221 23.26 -19.19 109.56
N ASP A 222 24.29 -18.42 109.18
CA ASP A 222 25.41 -18.07 110.08
C ASP A 222 24.92 -17.31 111.32
N GLU A 223 23.96 -16.40 111.18
CA GLU A 223 23.28 -15.75 112.30
C GLU A 223 22.58 -16.74 113.25
N TYR A 224 21.84 -17.72 112.71
CA TYR A 224 21.17 -18.75 113.52
C TYR A 224 22.19 -19.71 114.16
N ASP A 225 23.28 -20.01 113.46
CA ASP A 225 24.33 -20.91 113.96
C ASP A 225 25.16 -20.23 115.07
N MET A 226 25.41 -18.92 114.97
CA MET A 226 25.96 -18.12 116.09
C MET A 226 25.03 -18.09 117.30
N LYS A 227 23.71 -17.98 117.10
CA LYS A 227 22.72 -18.03 118.20
C LYS A 227 22.72 -19.43 118.84
N LEU A 228 22.68 -20.49 118.04
CA LEU A 228 22.77 -21.89 118.50
C LEU A 228 24.06 -22.20 119.24
N ARG A 229 25.20 -21.59 118.87
CA ARG A 229 26.47 -21.73 119.60
C ARG A 229 26.36 -21.09 120.98
N LYS A 230 25.88 -19.84 121.10
CA LYS A 230 25.65 -19.19 122.41
C LYS A 230 24.72 -19.99 123.31
N GLU A 231 23.58 -20.43 122.80
CA GLU A 231 22.61 -21.28 123.53
C GLU A 231 23.26 -22.60 124.01
N ARG A 232 24.14 -23.21 123.19
CA ARG A 232 24.90 -24.41 123.57
C ARG A 232 25.95 -24.13 124.65
N ASP A 233 26.64 -22.99 124.58
CA ASP A 233 27.65 -22.56 125.54
C ASP A 233 26.99 -22.22 126.89
N GLU A 234 25.85 -21.52 126.88
CA GLU A 234 25.02 -21.26 128.07
C GLU A 234 24.46 -22.57 128.66
N CYS A 235 23.96 -23.48 127.83
CA CYS A 235 23.59 -24.83 128.28
C CYS A 235 24.78 -25.64 128.80
N SER A 236 26.01 -25.37 128.36
CA SER A 236 27.23 -26.00 128.88
C SER A 236 27.57 -25.46 130.26
N LEU A 237 27.54 -24.13 130.43
CA LEU A 237 27.74 -23.45 131.70
C LEU A 237 26.71 -23.90 132.76
N LEU A 238 25.43 -23.94 132.40
CA LEU A 238 24.35 -24.41 133.28
C LEU A 238 24.53 -25.89 133.69
N ARG A 239 25.02 -26.76 132.78
CA ARG A 239 25.34 -28.16 133.12
C ARG A 239 26.56 -28.27 134.05
N SER A 240 27.58 -27.45 133.87
CA SER A 240 28.72 -27.40 134.81
C SER A 240 28.30 -26.87 136.19
N GLN A 241 27.43 -25.85 136.25
CA GLN A 241 26.85 -25.38 137.50
C GLN A 241 26.01 -26.47 138.19
N LEU A 242 25.16 -27.19 137.45
CA LEU A 242 24.40 -28.32 137.98
C LEU A 242 25.31 -29.45 138.49
N GLN A 243 26.39 -29.79 137.78
CA GLN A 243 27.37 -30.78 138.24
C GLN A 243 28.01 -30.34 139.56
N ASN A 244 28.45 -29.08 139.69
CA ASN A 244 29.04 -28.56 140.93
C ASN A 244 28.05 -28.65 142.10
N MET A 245 26.77 -28.32 141.89
CA MET A 245 25.71 -28.46 142.90
C MET A 245 25.45 -29.93 143.28
N GLU A 246 25.53 -30.86 142.32
CA GLU A 246 25.39 -32.30 142.54
C GLU A 246 26.59 -32.85 143.35
N GLU A 247 27.81 -32.38 143.07
CA GLU A 247 29.03 -32.71 143.84
C GLU A 247 29.00 -32.14 145.26
N GLU A 248 28.48 -30.92 145.47
CA GLU A 248 28.27 -30.35 146.81
C GLU A 248 27.20 -31.13 147.58
N LYS A 249 26.09 -31.49 146.93
CA LYS A 249 25.05 -32.37 147.49
C LYS A 249 25.61 -33.73 147.91
N VAL A 250 26.50 -34.35 147.12
CA VAL A 250 27.14 -35.62 147.48
C VAL A 250 28.10 -35.46 148.67
N LYS A 251 28.84 -34.35 148.77
CA LYS A 251 29.68 -34.05 149.95
C LYS A 251 28.81 -33.90 151.21
N LEU A 252 27.75 -33.10 151.14
CA LEU A 252 26.81 -32.90 152.24
C LEU A 252 26.08 -34.20 152.65
N GLN A 253 25.80 -35.10 151.71
CA GLN A 253 25.27 -36.43 152.03
C GLN A 253 26.30 -37.28 152.77
N CYS A 254 27.56 -37.28 152.34
CA CYS A 254 28.65 -37.98 153.04
C CYS A 254 28.83 -37.45 154.47
N ASP A 255 28.81 -36.12 154.65
CA ASP A 255 28.89 -35.48 155.97
C ASP A 255 27.69 -35.85 156.86
N PHE A 256 26.48 -35.92 156.29
CA PHE A 256 25.27 -36.38 156.98
C PHE A 256 25.36 -37.86 157.40
N ASP A 257 25.89 -38.72 156.53
CA ASP A 257 26.07 -40.16 156.81
C ASP A 257 27.16 -40.39 157.88
N ASN A 258 28.21 -39.58 157.89
CA ASN A 258 29.24 -39.55 158.94
C ASN A 258 28.64 -39.14 160.30
N LEU A 259 27.89 -38.02 160.35
CA LEU A 259 27.18 -37.57 161.57
C LEU A 259 26.14 -38.61 162.05
N THR A 260 25.53 -39.35 161.12
CA THR A 260 24.62 -40.45 161.42
C THR A 260 25.35 -41.64 162.07
N CYS A 261 26.60 -41.93 161.66
CA CYS A 261 27.44 -42.92 162.32
C CYS A 261 27.87 -42.48 163.74
N GLU A 262 28.29 -41.22 163.91
CA GLU A 262 28.64 -40.67 165.22
C GLU A 262 27.46 -40.72 166.20
N ARG A 263 26.25 -40.36 165.74
CA ARG A 263 25.00 -40.52 166.49
C ARG A 263 24.81 -41.96 166.97
N ASP A 264 25.04 -42.94 166.11
CA ASP A 264 24.82 -44.35 166.44
C ASP A 264 25.88 -44.91 167.41
N ASP A 265 27.11 -44.38 167.40
CA ASP A 265 28.12 -44.67 168.43
C ASP A 265 27.77 -44.00 169.78
N LEU A 266 27.25 -42.76 169.78
CA LEU A 266 26.70 -42.14 170.99
C LEU A 266 25.54 -42.95 171.58
N VAL A 267 24.65 -43.51 170.73
CA VAL A 267 23.57 -44.43 171.17
C VAL A 267 24.13 -45.75 171.72
N LYS A 268 25.24 -46.29 171.19
CA LYS A 268 25.93 -47.45 171.78
C LYS A 268 26.49 -47.12 173.18
N HIS A 269 27.08 -45.95 173.37
CA HIS A 269 27.54 -45.49 174.69
C HIS A 269 26.38 -45.25 175.67
N GLN A 270 25.26 -44.68 175.22
CA GLN A 270 24.06 -44.55 176.05
C GLN A 270 23.58 -45.93 176.54
N ARG A 271 23.53 -46.94 175.67
CA ARG A 271 23.20 -48.33 176.05
C ARG A 271 24.19 -48.97 177.03
N GLN A 272 25.45 -48.55 177.04
CA GLN A 272 26.43 -48.97 178.06
C GLN A 272 26.15 -48.34 179.43
N ILE A 273 25.70 -47.08 179.46
CA ILE A 273 25.28 -46.38 180.69
C ILE A 273 23.98 -47.00 181.23
N GLU A 274 23.01 -47.29 180.36
CA GLU A 274 21.78 -48.02 180.70
C GLU A 274 22.08 -49.40 181.32
N LYS A 275 23.04 -50.16 180.76
CA LYS A 275 23.51 -51.42 181.36
C LYS A 275 24.11 -51.25 182.77
N ARG A 276 24.79 -50.13 183.07
CA ARG A 276 25.26 -49.83 184.44
C ARG A 276 24.11 -49.47 185.38
N ALA A 277 23.14 -48.69 184.91
CA ALA A 277 21.92 -48.39 185.66
C ALA A 277 21.11 -49.66 186.00
N GLN A 278 21.05 -50.63 185.08
CA GLN A 278 20.36 -51.91 185.29
C GLN A 278 20.96 -52.75 186.42
N ILE A 279 22.28 -52.65 186.66
CA ILE A 279 22.94 -53.33 187.79
C ILE A 279 22.49 -52.69 189.12
N ASN A 280 22.52 -51.35 189.21
CA ASN A 280 22.06 -50.62 190.40
C ASN A 280 20.57 -50.84 190.67
N LEU A 281 19.75 -51.00 189.61
CA LEU A 281 18.35 -51.39 189.73
C LEU A 281 18.18 -52.79 190.35
N SER A 282 19.05 -53.75 190.05
CA SER A 282 18.96 -55.10 190.65
C SER A 282 19.20 -55.11 192.17
N GLU A 283 20.02 -54.20 192.69
CA GLU A 283 20.21 -53.99 194.13
C GLU A 283 18.99 -53.28 194.76
N ARG A 284 18.44 -52.26 194.07
CA ARG A 284 17.19 -51.61 194.49
C ARG A 284 16.03 -52.60 194.55
N ASP A 285 15.94 -53.52 193.61
CA ASP A 285 14.87 -54.51 193.55
C ASP A 285 15.02 -55.61 194.63
N ARG A 286 16.21 -55.79 195.22
CA ARG A 286 16.39 -56.58 196.46
C ARG A 286 15.72 -55.92 197.66
N LEU A 287 15.77 -54.58 197.76
CA LEU A 287 15.08 -53.81 198.79
C LEU A 287 13.58 -53.68 198.50
N SER A 288 13.20 -53.53 197.22
CA SER A 288 11.80 -53.40 196.76
C SER A 288 10.93 -54.63 197.10
N ARG A 289 11.53 -55.84 197.17
CA ARG A 289 10.80 -57.04 197.62
C ARG A 289 10.30 -56.95 199.06
N GLN A 290 10.92 -56.15 199.93
CA GLN A 290 10.41 -55.89 201.29
C GLN A 290 9.27 -54.86 201.33
N VAL A 291 8.87 -54.30 200.18
CA VAL A 291 7.79 -53.31 200.03
C VAL A 291 6.60 -53.89 199.25
N ASN A 292 6.85 -54.76 198.27
CA ASN A 292 5.78 -55.35 197.46
C ASN A 292 4.83 -56.27 198.25
N ASP A 293 5.29 -56.89 199.35
CA ASP A 293 4.45 -57.65 200.30
C ASP A 293 3.31 -56.79 200.93
N LEU A 294 3.37 -55.45 200.79
CA LEU A 294 2.33 -54.51 201.22
C LEU A 294 1.38 -54.07 200.09
N ASN A 295 1.70 -54.36 198.82
CA ASN A 295 1.03 -53.78 197.65
C ASN A 295 0.02 -54.76 196.99
N ASP A 296 0.16 -56.06 197.21
CA ASP A 296 -0.79 -57.11 196.78
C ASP A 296 -2.22 -56.90 197.35
N LEU A 297 -2.38 -56.05 198.37
CA LEU A 297 -3.67 -55.68 198.94
C LEU A 297 -4.45 -54.63 198.11
N LYS A 298 -3.81 -53.93 197.16
CA LYS A 298 -4.39 -52.78 196.45
C LYS A 298 -5.15 -53.16 195.17
N GLU A 299 -4.49 -53.83 194.23
CA GLU A 299 -4.93 -53.84 192.82
C GLU A 299 -5.98 -54.90 192.48
N SER A 300 -6.53 -55.57 193.51
CA SER A 300 -7.72 -56.42 193.43
C SER A 300 -8.95 -55.70 192.82
N LEU A 301 -8.96 -54.36 192.87
CA LEU A 301 -10.12 -53.52 192.51
C LEU A 301 -10.19 -53.11 191.03
N GLU A 302 -9.09 -53.10 190.27
CA GLU A 302 -9.07 -52.53 188.90
C GLU A 302 -9.57 -53.50 187.82
N LYS A 303 -9.92 -54.74 188.19
CA LYS A 303 -10.31 -55.82 187.26
C LYS A 303 -11.73 -55.72 186.68
N GLN A 304 -12.48 -54.67 186.99
CA GLN A 304 -13.90 -54.52 186.62
C GLN A 304 -14.17 -53.62 185.40
N LEU A 305 -13.16 -52.98 184.80
CA LEU A 305 -13.31 -52.04 183.68
C LEU A 305 -12.84 -52.60 182.32
N ARG A 306 -13.32 -53.80 181.99
CA ARG A 306 -13.38 -54.32 180.61
C ARG A 306 -14.81 -54.24 180.08
N GLN A 307 -14.95 -54.40 178.76
CA GLN A 307 -16.17 -54.68 178.00
C GLN A 307 -16.99 -53.43 177.57
N LEU A 308 -17.47 -53.46 176.31
CA LEU A 308 -18.30 -52.46 175.60
C LEU A 308 -17.56 -51.15 175.21
N GLU A 309 -17.78 -50.51 174.05
CA GLU A 309 -18.25 -50.94 172.71
C GLU A 309 -17.28 -50.33 171.66
N LYS A 310 -17.01 -50.86 170.45
CA LYS A 310 -17.49 -51.98 169.60
C LYS A 310 -18.56 -51.67 168.51
N ASP A 311 -18.11 -51.83 167.25
CA ASP A 311 -18.81 -52.09 165.96
C ASP A 311 -19.90 -51.13 165.41
N TYR A 312 -19.88 -50.93 164.08
CA TYR A 312 -20.92 -50.60 163.05
C TYR A 312 -20.41 -49.55 162.01
N SER A 313 -20.63 -49.58 160.67
CA SER A 313 -20.82 -50.64 159.62
C SER A 313 -20.92 -49.99 158.19
N ASP A 314 -20.59 -50.69 157.08
CA ASP A 314 -20.57 -50.17 155.67
C ASP A 314 -21.81 -50.48 154.76
N GLN A 315 -21.98 -49.80 153.57
CA GLN A 315 -22.25 -50.34 152.17
C GLN A 315 -23.08 -49.48 151.12
N THR A 316 -22.99 -49.84 149.79
CA THR A 316 -23.92 -49.70 148.57
C THR A 316 -23.68 -48.72 147.33
N THR A 317 -24.27 -48.96 146.09
CA THR A 317 -23.73 -48.60 144.69
C THR A 317 -24.72 -48.49 143.41
N LYS A 318 -24.27 -48.12 142.13
CA LYS A 318 -24.80 -48.29 140.65
C LYS A 318 -25.23 -47.04 139.73
N TYR A 319 -25.40 -46.91 138.35
CA TYR A 319 -25.00 -47.53 136.99
C TYR A 319 -25.20 -46.63 135.64
N GLN A 320 -25.44 -47.13 134.36
CA GLN A 320 -25.25 -46.46 132.96
C GLN A 320 -26.29 -46.72 131.74
N LEU A 321 -26.32 -45.96 130.56
CA LEU A 321 -26.56 -46.36 129.07
C LEU A 321 -26.89 -45.26 127.90
N GLU A 322 -27.32 -45.64 126.63
CA GLU A 322 -27.17 -45.13 125.17
C GLU A 322 -28.42 -44.50 124.34
N ARG A 323 -28.58 -44.06 123.01
CA ARG A 323 -27.82 -43.65 121.72
C ARG A 323 -28.67 -43.34 120.37
N GLU A 324 -28.12 -42.70 119.27
CA GLU A 324 -28.43 -42.68 117.74
C GLU A 324 -29.21 -41.56 116.87
N ALA A 325 -29.51 -41.69 115.52
CA ALA A 325 -29.60 -40.57 114.46
C ALA A 325 -30.49 -40.62 113.11
N ASN A 326 -30.59 -39.49 112.32
CA ASN A 326 -30.71 -39.27 110.78
C ASN A 326 -31.98 -38.69 109.96
N GLU A 327 -31.71 -37.89 108.87
CA GLU A 327 -32.36 -37.64 107.49
C GLU A 327 -33.58 -36.72 107.01
N LYS A 328 -33.38 -36.00 105.83
CA LYS A 328 -34.23 -35.70 104.59
C LYS A 328 -35.14 -34.42 104.25
N LEU A 329 -34.99 -33.93 102.97
CA LEU A 329 -35.97 -33.43 101.90
C LEU A 329 -36.45 -31.94 101.66
N GLN A 330 -36.28 -31.40 100.39
CA GLN A 330 -37.32 -30.99 99.37
C GLN A 330 -37.21 -29.63 98.54
N GLN A 331 -37.71 -29.63 97.26
CA GLN A 331 -38.05 -28.52 96.29
C GLN A 331 -36.95 -27.84 95.40
N ARG A 332 -37.13 -27.46 94.08
CA ARG A 332 -38.22 -27.65 93.06
C ARG A 332 -37.86 -27.30 91.56
N ILE A 333 -38.15 -28.20 90.61
CA ILE A 333 -38.64 -28.14 89.17
C ILE A 333 -38.51 -26.83 88.32
N ASP A 334 -38.29 -26.79 86.98
CA ASP A 334 -37.71 -27.70 85.93
C ASP A 334 -37.65 -27.02 84.51
N THR A 335 -37.72 -27.75 83.36
CA THR A 335 -37.35 -27.38 81.97
C THR A 335 -38.34 -27.77 80.81
N ALA A 336 -38.14 -27.16 79.61
CA ALA A 336 -38.26 -27.71 78.22
C ALA A 336 -39.59 -27.98 77.39
N ILE A 337 -39.70 -27.32 76.21
CA ILE A 337 -39.91 -27.82 74.79
C ILE A 337 -41.25 -28.51 74.30
N HIS A 338 -41.88 -28.06 73.16
CA HIS A 338 -41.99 -28.73 71.79
C HIS A 338 -43.19 -28.33 70.80
N ASN A 339 -42.95 -28.38 69.45
CA ASN A 339 -43.84 -28.75 68.28
C ASN A 339 -45.00 -27.81 67.72
N LYS A 340 -45.45 -27.80 66.41
CA LYS A 340 -45.02 -28.41 65.09
C LYS A 340 -45.83 -27.97 63.79
N ASN A 341 -45.13 -27.57 62.69
CA ASN A 341 -45.29 -27.68 61.19
C ASN A 341 -46.54 -27.33 60.27
N SER A 342 -46.33 -26.45 59.25
CA SER A 342 -46.34 -26.65 57.74
C SER A 342 -47.59 -26.76 56.78
N ILE A 343 -47.81 -25.72 55.93
CA ILE A 343 -47.98 -25.62 54.42
C ILE A 343 -49.16 -26.27 53.58
N ASP A 344 -49.72 -25.44 52.64
CA ASP A 344 -50.46 -25.67 51.35
C ASP A 344 -51.92 -26.18 51.20
N ARG A 345 -52.79 -25.43 50.46
CA ARG A 345 -53.26 -25.71 49.06
C ARG A 345 -54.31 -24.68 48.51
N ARG A 346 -54.86 -24.91 47.30
CA ARG A 346 -55.34 -23.88 46.32
C ARG A 346 -56.59 -24.27 45.49
N ALA A 347 -57.44 -23.26 45.18
CA ALA A 347 -58.44 -23.13 44.10
C ALA A 347 -59.80 -23.88 44.12
N ASN A 348 -60.89 -23.11 43.84
CA ASN A 348 -62.10 -23.37 43.01
C ASN A 348 -63.20 -22.33 43.37
N TRP A 349 -64.12 -21.86 42.51
CA TRP A 349 -64.24 -21.79 41.03
C TRP A 349 -65.28 -20.68 40.66
N LEU A 350 -65.51 -20.39 39.38
CA LEU A 350 -66.28 -19.26 38.80
C LEU A 350 -67.81 -19.31 39.00
N GLU A 351 -68.49 -18.16 39.18
CA GLU A 351 -69.85 -17.90 38.63
C GLU A 351 -70.28 -16.41 38.71
N GLN A 352 -71.08 -15.94 37.72
CA GLN A 352 -71.80 -14.63 37.61
C GLN A 352 -70.92 -13.33 37.65
N GLN A 353 -70.88 -12.41 36.66
CA GLN A 353 -71.58 -12.21 35.37
C GLN A 353 -73.08 -11.85 35.40
N THR A 354 -73.41 -10.54 35.35
CA THR A 354 -74.55 -9.88 34.64
C THR A 354 -74.66 -8.36 34.99
N GLU A 355 -74.41 -7.39 34.08
CA GLU A 355 -74.82 -5.96 34.27
C GLU A 355 -74.88 -5.05 32.99
N GLU A 356 -74.55 -5.51 31.76
CA GLU A 356 -74.15 -4.59 30.65
C GLU A 356 -75.19 -4.25 29.55
N LEU A 357 -76.49 -4.56 29.66
CA LEU A 357 -77.44 -4.47 28.52
C LEU A 357 -78.69 -3.58 28.74
N ARG A 358 -78.59 -2.25 28.63
CA ARG A 358 -79.78 -1.37 28.85
C ARG A 358 -79.90 0.02 28.18
N SER A 359 -79.03 0.49 27.28
CA SER A 359 -78.90 1.95 26.98
C SER A 359 -78.81 2.38 25.49
N HIS A 360 -79.68 1.92 24.58
CA HIS A 360 -79.45 2.13 23.12
C HIS A 360 -80.65 2.35 22.17
N ILE A 361 -81.82 2.84 22.63
CA ILE A 361 -83.08 2.77 21.83
C ILE A 361 -83.64 4.13 21.31
N ASP A 362 -83.39 5.27 21.95
CA ASP A 362 -84.34 6.42 21.90
C ASP A 362 -84.09 7.55 20.85
N GLN A 363 -83.59 7.29 19.62
CA GLN A 363 -82.96 8.36 18.81
C GLN A 363 -83.41 8.65 17.34
N LEU A 364 -84.44 8.03 16.74
CA LEU A 364 -84.56 7.94 15.25
C LEU A 364 -85.72 8.64 14.48
N GLU A 365 -86.66 9.38 15.09
CA GLU A 365 -88.02 9.53 14.49
C GLU A 365 -88.44 10.87 13.78
N GLN A 366 -87.55 11.77 13.32
CA GLN A 366 -87.94 13.20 13.08
C GLN A 366 -87.68 13.91 11.71
N GLN A 367 -87.53 13.26 10.54
CA GLN A 367 -86.83 13.89 9.38
C GLN A 367 -87.54 14.15 8.01
N LEU A 368 -88.78 13.70 7.73
CA LEU A 368 -89.32 13.72 6.33
C LEU A 368 -90.32 14.87 6.02
N SER A 369 -90.19 15.54 4.85
CA SER A 369 -91.19 16.54 4.37
C SER A 369 -91.27 16.82 2.84
N THR A 370 -90.96 18.04 2.33
CA THR A 370 -91.69 18.65 1.19
C THR A 370 -90.86 19.13 -0.02
N GLN A 371 -91.28 18.76 -1.25
CA GLN A 371 -90.94 19.37 -2.56
C GLN A 371 -92.02 19.00 -3.63
N LYS A 372 -92.16 19.75 -4.75
CA LYS A 372 -92.67 19.28 -6.09
C LYS A 372 -92.76 20.30 -7.25
N ASP A 373 -93.56 21.37 -7.14
CA ASP A 373 -94.68 21.55 -8.10
C ASP A 373 -94.54 22.44 -9.36
N GLU A 374 -93.36 22.97 -9.74
CA GLU A 374 -93.27 24.13 -10.65
C GLU A 374 -92.79 23.87 -12.11
N ASN A 375 -93.67 24.08 -13.12
CA ASN A 375 -93.33 24.26 -14.57
C ASN A 375 -94.57 24.72 -15.41
N LYS A 376 -94.41 25.49 -16.53
CA LYS A 376 -95.49 25.65 -17.56
C LYS A 376 -95.17 26.24 -18.96
N TRP A 377 -94.33 27.27 -19.08
CA TRP A 377 -94.67 28.50 -19.83
C TRP A 377 -94.33 28.62 -21.36
N MET A 378 -94.00 27.55 -22.10
CA MET A 378 -92.98 27.62 -23.18
C MET A 378 -93.37 27.65 -24.71
N SER A 379 -94.61 27.91 -25.16
CA SER A 379 -95.07 27.29 -26.45
C SER A 379 -95.10 28.06 -27.81
N GLU A 380 -95.19 29.40 -27.91
CA GLU A 380 -95.90 30.01 -29.07
C GLU A 380 -95.07 30.66 -30.22
N THR A 381 -93.76 30.86 -30.10
CA THR A 381 -93.01 31.84 -30.93
C THR A 381 -92.50 31.39 -32.33
N ASN A 382 -93.08 30.36 -32.98
CA ASN A 382 -92.36 29.58 -34.00
C ASN A 382 -92.48 29.99 -35.50
N GLU A 383 -93.66 30.30 -36.03
CA GLU A 383 -93.94 30.06 -37.47
C GLU A 383 -93.25 31.02 -38.47
N LYS A 384 -92.98 32.27 -38.08
CA LYS A 384 -92.61 33.34 -39.03
C LYS A 384 -91.21 33.19 -39.65
N LEU A 385 -90.39 32.27 -39.12
CA LEU A 385 -89.02 32.00 -39.55
C LEU A 385 -88.93 31.23 -40.90
N THR A 386 -90.04 30.71 -41.41
CA THR A 386 -90.00 29.59 -42.36
C THR A 386 -89.56 29.94 -43.79
N ALA A 387 -89.78 31.17 -44.27
CA ALA A 387 -89.58 31.53 -45.69
C ALA A 387 -88.14 31.95 -46.05
N ASP A 388 -87.53 32.87 -45.28
CA ASP A 388 -86.16 33.37 -45.55
C ASP A 388 -85.10 32.25 -45.51
N ASN A 389 -85.43 31.15 -44.80
CA ASN A 389 -84.65 29.92 -44.78
C ASN A 389 -84.37 29.33 -46.17
N GLU A 390 -85.25 29.49 -47.18
CA GLU A 390 -85.07 28.76 -48.45
C GLU A 390 -84.01 29.37 -49.37
N SER A 391 -83.89 30.71 -49.43
CA SER A 391 -82.76 31.34 -50.12
C SER A 391 -81.46 31.20 -49.33
N LEU A 392 -81.53 31.12 -48.00
CA LEU A 392 -80.36 30.81 -47.18
C LEU A 392 -79.86 29.38 -47.45
N ARG A 393 -80.74 28.37 -47.55
CA ARG A 393 -80.37 26.96 -47.79
C ARG A 393 -79.42 26.78 -48.96
N ALA A 394 -79.66 27.39 -50.13
CA ALA A 394 -78.81 27.19 -51.30
C ALA A 394 -77.36 27.70 -51.09
N THR A 395 -77.18 28.87 -50.46
CA THR A 395 -75.85 29.41 -50.13
C THR A 395 -75.21 28.64 -48.98
N VAL A 396 -76.02 28.23 -47.99
CA VAL A 396 -75.62 27.38 -46.87
C VAL A 396 -75.23 25.97 -47.34
N GLU A 397 -75.80 25.42 -48.41
CA GLU A 397 -75.45 24.10 -48.96
C GLU A 397 -74.06 24.09 -49.60
N LEU A 398 -73.67 25.16 -50.31
CA LEU A 398 -72.31 25.29 -50.84
C LEU A 398 -71.31 25.53 -49.70
N ALA A 399 -71.61 26.48 -48.80
CA ALA A 399 -70.79 26.73 -47.62
C ALA A 399 -70.67 25.48 -46.72
N ASN A 400 -71.71 24.65 -46.62
CA ASN A 400 -71.69 23.39 -45.88
C ASN A 400 -70.80 22.33 -46.54
N LYS A 401 -70.63 22.32 -47.87
CA LYS A 401 -69.70 21.38 -48.53
C LYS A 401 -68.25 21.75 -48.20
N ASP A 402 -67.89 23.02 -48.34
CA ASP A 402 -66.55 23.51 -48.00
C ASP A 402 -66.28 23.36 -46.49
N LYS A 403 -67.27 23.68 -45.64
CA LYS A 403 -67.24 23.43 -44.20
C LYS A 403 -67.04 21.95 -43.87
N VAL A 404 -67.80 21.03 -44.47
CA VAL A 404 -67.68 19.58 -44.21
C VAL A 404 -66.31 19.05 -44.65
N HIS A 405 -65.73 19.57 -45.74
CA HIS A 405 -64.35 19.23 -46.11
C HIS A 405 -63.34 19.73 -45.07
N LEU A 406 -63.48 20.98 -44.60
CA LEU A 406 -62.63 21.53 -43.54
C LEU A 406 -62.81 20.80 -42.21
N GLU A 407 -64.04 20.42 -41.84
CA GLU A 407 -64.34 19.61 -40.65
C GLU A 407 -63.73 18.20 -40.76
N SER A 408 -63.73 17.57 -41.94
CA SER A 408 -63.02 16.29 -42.17
C SER A 408 -61.52 16.45 -41.95
N CYS A 409 -60.88 17.43 -42.59
CA CYS A 409 -59.45 17.66 -42.42
C CYS A 409 -59.07 18.06 -40.98
N ILE A 410 -59.93 18.81 -40.27
CA ILE A 410 -59.75 19.14 -38.86
C ILE A 410 -59.90 17.90 -37.98
N GLU A 411 -60.87 17.01 -38.22
CA GLU A 411 -61.05 15.78 -37.45
C GLU A 411 -59.94 14.76 -37.72
N GLU A 412 -59.45 14.66 -38.96
CA GLU A 412 -58.28 13.86 -39.36
C GLU A 412 -57.01 14.36 -38.64
N MET A 413 -56.71 15.66 -38.71
CA MET A 413 -55.59 16.27 -37.99
C MET A 413 -55.73 16.15 -36.46
N SER A 414 -56.95 16.28 -35.94
CA SER A 414 -57.25 16.08 -34.51
C SER A 414 -57.13 14.61 -34.11
N SER A 415 -57.40 13.67 -35.01
CA SER A 415 -57.20 12.22 -34.79
C SER A 415 -55.71 11.89 -34.74
N ALA A 416 -54.93 12.37 -35.71
CA ALA A 416 -53.47 12.25 -35.71
C ALA A 416 -52.83 12.89 -34.47
N HIS A 417 -53.32 14.07 -34.03
CA HIS A 417 -52.85 14.70 -32.80
C HIS A 417 -53.20 13.89 -31.54
N ARG A 418 -54.44 13.35 -31.44
CA ARG A 418 -54.85 12.45 -30.35
C ARG A 418 -54.02 11.15 -30.33
N GLN A 419 -53.63 10.62 -31.49
CA GLN A 419 -52.73 9.47 -31.58
C GLN A 419 -51.32 9.83 -31.08
N SER A 420 -50.73 10.91 -31.58
CA SER A 420 -49.39 11.36 -31.18
C SER A 420 -49.31 11.71 -29.68
N LEU A 421 -50.39 12.23 -29.09
CA LEU A 421 -50.49 12.42 -27.64
C LEU A 421 -50.43 11.11 -26.86
N ARG A 422 -51.17 10.07 -27.28
CA ARG A 422 -51.13 8.74 -26.65
C ARG A 422 -49.76 8.09 -26.78
N GLU A 423 -49.15 8.15 -27.96
CA GLU A 423 -47.81 7.61 -28.20
C GLU A 423 -46.76 8.31 -27.31
N ARG A 424 -46.91 9.63 -27.09
CA ARG A 424 -46.10 10.39 -26.14
C ARG A 424 -46.37 9.99 -24.69
N GLU A 425 -47.62 9.77 -24.31
CA GLU A 425 -48.02 9.34 -22.96
C GLU A 425 -47.47 7.93 -22.64
N ASP A 426 -47.56 6.98 -23.57
CA ASP A 426 -46.98 5.65 -23.45
C ASP A 426 -45.44 5.67 -23.34
N LEU A 427 -44.78 6.63 -24.00
CA LEU A 427 -43.33 6.82 -23.89
C LEU A 427 -42.94 7.49 -22.55
N VAL A 428 -43.74 8.43 -22.05
CA VAL A 428 -43.56 9.02 -20.71
C VAL A 428 -43.76 7.98 -19.62
N GLN A 429 -44.81 7.14 -19.70
CA GLN A 429 -45.02 6.04 -18.75
C GLN A 429 -43.85 5.04 -18.75
N ARG A 430 -43.35 4.66 -19.93
CA ARG A 430 -42.15 3.81 -20.06
C ARG A 430 -40.89 4.47 -19.50
N SER A 431 -40.71 5.77 -19.73
CA SER A 431 -39.59 6.54 -19.15
C SER A 431 -39.67 6.61 -17.62
N ASN A 432 -40.86 6.79 -17.06
CA ASN A 432 -41.08 6.85 -15.61
C ASN A 432 -40.79 5.49 -14.95
N GLY A 433 -41.32 4.39 -15.48
CA GLY A 433 -41.04 3.04 -14.94
C GLY A 433 -39.56 2.65 -15.05
N LEU A 434 -38.86 3.10 -16.10
CA LEU A 434 -37.40 2.94 -16.20
C LEU A 434 -36.64 3.83 -15.20
N HIS A 435 -37.15 5.02 -14.89
CA HIS A 435 -36.54 5.90 -13.87
C HIS A 435 -36.74 5.33 -12.45
N GLU A 436 -37.95 4.86 -12.14
CA GLU A 436 -38.29 4.16 -10.89
C GLU A 436 -37.41 2.91 -10.71
N ARG A 437 -37.26 2.06 -11.74
CA ARG A 437 -36.38 0.87 -11.64
C ARG A 437 -34.90 1.22 -11.49
N ASN A 438 -34.43 2.35 -12.02
CA ASN A 438 -33.09 2.85 -11.74
C ASN A 438 -32.95 3.29 -10.27
N ILE A 439 -33.95 3.97 -9.70
CA ILE A 439 -33.94 4.37 -8.27
C ILE A 439 -33.93 3.13 -7.35
N GLU A 440 -34.68 2.08 -7.68
CA GLU A 440 -34.65 0.80 -6.98
C GLU A 440 -33.26 0.15 -7.03
N LEU A 441 -32.66 0.04 -8.22
CA LEU A 441 -31.32 -0.52 -8.41
C LEU A 441 -30.25 0.30 -7.67
N ASP A 442 -30.37 1.63 -7.65
CA ASP A 442 -29.50 2.52 -6.89
C ASP A 442 -29.61 2.31 -5.38
N ALA A 443 -30.82 2.00 -4.88
CA ALA A 443 -31.06 1.68 -3.47
C ALA A 443 -30.54 0.26 -3.11
N GLU A 444 -30.72 -0.72 -3.99
CA GLU A 444 -30.15 -2.07 -3.86
C GLU A 444 -28.61 -2.01 -3.84
N ASN A 445 -28.00 -1.27 -4.76
CA ASN A 445 -26.55 -1.04 -4.80
C ASN A 445 -26.06 -0.36 -3.52
N LYS A 446 -26.68 0.74 -3.06
CA LYS A 446 -26.30 1.43 -1.81
C LYS A 446 -26.44 0.52 -0.57
N LYS A 447 -27.41 -0.39 -0.55
CA LYS A 447 -27.57 -1.39 0.51
C LYS A 447 -26.42 -2.41 0.50
N LEU A 448 -26.08 -2.96 -0.67
CA LEU A 448 -24.95 -3.89 -0.83
C LEU A 448 -23.62 -3.23 -0.46
N ASP A 449 -23.43 -1.97 -0.83
CA ASP A 449 -22.22 -1.19 -0.53
C ASP A 449 -22.02 -0.99 1.00
N LEU A 450 -23.12 -0.78 1.73
CA LEU A 450 -23.13 -0.73 3.21
C LEU A 450 -22.91 -2.10 3.86
N GLU A 451 -23.35 -3.18 3.22
CA GLU A 451 -23.13 -4.55 3.68
C GLU A 451 -21.68 -4.99 3.49
N VAL A 452 -21.07 -4.68 2.33
CA VAL A 452 -19.64 -4.86 2.06
C VAL A 452 -18.78 -4.06 3.04
N LYS A 453 -19.15 -2.80 3.36
CA LYS A 453 -18.44 -1.98 4.36
C LYS A 453 -18.48 -2.61 5.75
N ARG A 454 -19.65 -3.04 6.23
CA ARG A 454 -19.80 -3.76 7.51
C ARG A 454 -18.99 -5.05 7.56
N ASN A 455 -18.99 -5.84 6.48
CA ASN A 455 -18.23 -7.08 6.40
C ASN A 455 -16.71 -6.82 6.40
N ALA A 456 -16.25 -5.74 5.74
CA ALA A 456 -14.85 -5.32 5.78
C ALA A 456 -14.43 -4.76 7.16
N GLU A 457 -15.36 -4.12 7.90
CA GLU A 457 -15.15 -3.68 9.28
C GLU A 457 -15.11 -4.86 10.26
N ALA A 458 -16.01 -5.84 10.12
CA ALA A 458 -15.98 -7.08 10.89
C ALA A 458 -14.68 -7.86 10.67
N LEU A 459 -14.24 -8.04 9.42
CA LEU A 459 -12.97 -8.70 9.08
C LEU A 459 -11.73 -7.94 9.61
N ARG A 460 -11.82 -6.61 9.80
CA ARG A 460 -10.76 -5.84 10.49
C ARG A 460 -10.79 -6.09 11.99
N ALA A 461 -11.98 -6.10 12.61
CA ALA A 461 -12.12 -6.40 14.04
C ALA A 461 -11.62 -7.82 14.37
N GLU A 462 -11.98 -8.83 13.57
CA GLU A 462 -11.49 -10.20 13.70
C GLU A 462 -9.95 -10.29 13.55
N ARG A 463 -9.36 -9.58 12.57
CA ARG A 463 -7.90 -9.53 12.42
C ARG A 463 -7.21 -8.91 13.63
N ASN A 464 -7.79 -7.86 14.20
CA ASN A 464 -7.26 -7.24 15.42
C ASN A 464 -7.35 -8.21 16.61
N THR A 465 -8.49 -8.88 16.83
CA THR A 465 -8.60 -9.86 17.94
C THR A 465 -7.70 -11.07 17.74
N ILE A 466 -7.43 -11.50 16.49
CA ILE A 466 -6.44 -12.53 16.18
C ILE A 466 -5.02 -12.05 16.53
N ALA A 467 -4.66 -10.80 16.25
CA ALA A 467 -3.37 -10.22 16.63
C ALA A 467 -3.22 -10.10 18.17
N ASP A 468 -4.27 -9.63 18.86
CA ASP A 468 -4.30 -9.57 20.33
C ASP A 468 -4.14 -10.97 20.96
N LEU A 469 -4.85 -11.97 20.42
CA LEU A 469 -4.74 -13.37 20.86
C LEU A 469 -3.34 -13.95 20.57
N GLN A 470 -2.73 -13.62 19.43
CA GLN A 470 -1.35 -14.01 19.13
C GLN A 470 -0.35 -13.38 20.11
N GLN A 471 -0.52 -12.10 20.46
CA GLN A 471 0.31 -11.43 21.45
C GLN A 471 0.13 -12.05 22.85
N GLN A 472 -1.09 -12.40 23.25
CA GLN A 472 -1.35 -13.10 24.51
C GLN A 472 -0.75 -14.51 24.53
N LEU A 473 -0.82 -15.25 23.42
CA LEU A 473 -0.26 -16.60 23.31
C LEU A 473 1.27 -16.55 23.37
N GLU A 474 1.91 -15.58 22.72
CA GLU A 474 3.35 -15.32 22.81
C GLU A 474 3.78 -14.88 24.22
N LEU A 475 3.00 -14.07 24.92
CA LEU A 475 3.24 -13.73 26.34
C LEU A 475 3.13 -14.96 27.25
N CYS A 476 2.13 -15.82 27.03
CA CYS A 476 2.00 -17.09 27.75
C CYS A 476 3.16 -18.04 27.44
N ARG A 477 3.62 -18.09 26.18
CA ARG A 477 4.79 -18.86 25.76
C ARG A 477 6.04 -18.40 26.51
N ARG A 478 6.35 -17.11 26.49
CA ARG A 478 7.51 -16.54 27.20
C ARG A 478 7.48 -16.82 28.70
N ARG A 479 6.28 -16.78 29.32
CA ARG A 479 6.08 -17.16 30.73
C ARG A 479 6.31 -18.65 31.00
N SER A 480 5.97 -19.53 30.05
CA SER A 480 6.31 -20.96 30.13
C SER A 480 7.82 -21.16 30.02
N GLU A 481 8.46 -20.53 29.03
CA GLU A 481 9.91 -20.65 28.83
C GLU A 481 10.73 -20.03 29.98
N THR A 482 10.24 -19.01 30.69
CA THR A 482 10.90 -18.56 31.94
C THR A 482 10.70 -19.56 33.07
N ALA A 483 9.48 -20.07 33.28
CA ALA A 483 9.24 -21.09 34.30
C ALA A 483 10.04 -22.38 34.07
N GLU A 484 10.29 -22.76 32.81
CA GLU A 484 11.19 -23.87 32.45
C GLU A 484 12.66 -23.57 32.75
N ARG A 485 13.15 -22.35 32.50
CA ARG A 485 14.51 -21.94 32.88
C ARG A 485 14.67 -21.95 34.41
N ASP A 486 13.72 -21.33 35.12
CA ASP A 486 13.69 -21.29 36.59
C ASP A 486 13.68 -22.72 37.18
N ALA A 487 12.87 -23.63 36.63
CA ALA A 487 12.81 -25.03 37.08
C ALA A 487 14.12 -25.80 36.83
N ASN A 488 14.80 -25.56 35.70
CA ASN A 488 16.11 -26.16 35.43
C ASN A 488 17.21 -25.59 36.35
N ASP A 489 17.13 -24.31 36.70
CA ASP A 489 18.05 -23.66 37.64
C ASP A 489 17.83 -24.14 39.09
N TRP A 490 16.58 -24.31 39.52
CA TRP A 490 16.25 -24.96 40.79
C TRP A 490 16.73 -26.41 40.82
N SER A 491 16.54 -27.18 39.74
CA SER A 491 17.07 -28.55 39.60
C SER A 491 18.61 -28.60 39.70
N SER A 492 19.28 -27.59 39.15
CA SER A 492 20.74 -27.45 39.21
C SER A 492 21.23 -27.07 40.61
N ARG A 493 20.55 -26.13 41.29
CA ARG A 493 20.82 -25.75 42.69
C ARG A 493 20.57 -26.92 43.65
N VAL A 494 19.50 -27.71 43.44
CA VAL A 494 19.22 -28.92 44.21
C VAL A 494 20.34 -29.95 44.05
N ARG A 495 20.77 -30.25 42.81
CA ARG A 495 21.91 -31.15 42.58
C ARG A 495 23.19 -30.67 43.27
N LEU A 496 23.48 -29.37 43.22
CA LEU A 496 24.66 -28.80 43.90
C LEU A 496 24.56 -28.96 45.43
N ALA A 497 23.37 -28.81 46.00
CA ALA A 497 23.11 -29.04 47.42
C ALA A 497 23.20 -30.53 47.81
N GLU A 498 22.71 -31.46 46.97
CA GLU A 498 22.90 -32.91 47.14
C GLU A 498 24.40 -33.28 47.12
N ASP A 499 25.15 -32.71 46.18
CA ASP A 499 26.60 -32.89 46.05
C ASP A 499 27.38 -32.35 47.25
N GLN A 500 26.93 -31.23 47.83
CA GLN A 500 27.51 -30.65 49.05
C GLN A 500 27.13 -31.45 50.30
N LEU A 501 25.88 -31.89 50.40
CA LEU A 501 25.41 -32.76 51.47
C LEU A 501 26.25 -34.04 51.49
N HIS A 502 26.44 -34.70 50.35
CA HIS A 502 27.22 -35.94 50.29
C HIS A 502 28.72 -35.76 50.64
N LYS A 503 29.30 -34.59 50.32
CA LYS A 503 30.65 -34.20 50.78
C LYS A 503 30.69 -33.98 52.31
N SER A 504 29.62 -33.45 52.90
CA SER A 504 29.50 -33.32 54.37
C SER A 504 29.29 -34.68 55.06
N GLU A 505 28.44 -35.55 54.52
CA GLU A 505 28.21 -36.92 55.02
C GLU A 505 29.52 -37.73 55.02
N THR A 506 30.26 -37.69 53.92
CA THR A 506 31.54 -38.40 53.82
C THR A 506 32.61 -37.83 54.75
N ARG A 507 32.63 -36.51 55.01
CA ARG A 507 33.49 -35.93 56.07
C ARG A 507 33.04 -36.31 57.47
N VAL A 508 31.74 -36.38 57.76
CA VAL A 508 31.21 -36.88 59.05
C VAL A 508 31.63 -38.35 59.26
N VAL A 509 31.51 -39.20 58.25
CA VAL A 509 31.96 -40.61 58.32
C VAL A 509 33.48 -40.75 58.51
N GLN A 510 34.29 -39.77 58.07
CA GLN A 510 35.72 -39.71 58.39
C GLN A 510 35.96 -39.25 59.84
N LEU A 511 35.32 -38.17 60.27
CA LEU A 511 35.38 -37.67 61.65
C LEU A 511 34.93 -38.73 62.68
N GLU A 512 33.92 -39.54 62.35
CA GLU A 512 33.50 -40.67 63.16
C GLU A 512 34.54 -41.79 63.26
N ARG A 513 35.43 -41.95 62.27
CA ARG A 513 36.52 -42.93 62.32
C ARG A 513 37.70 -42.37 63.10
N GLU A 514 38.07 -41.11 62.85
CA GLU A 514 39.05 -40.34 63.63
C GLU A 514 38.69 -40.39 65.13
N LEU A 515 37.43 -40.08 65.49
CA LEU A 515 36.92 -40.12 66.86
C LEU A 515 36.85 -41.53 67.47
N ARG A 516 36.81 -42.60 66.67
CA ARG A 516 36.91 -43.98 67.20
C ARG A 516 38.36 -44.31 67.56
N VAL A 517 39.32 -44.00 66.69
CA VAL A 517 40.75 -44.22 66.97
C VAL A 517 41.18 -43.45 68.23
N GLU A 518 40.83 -42.16 68.34
CA GLU A 518 41.10 -41.35 69.55
C GLU A 518 40.47 -41.92 70.83
N ARG A 519 39.30 -42.57 70.74
CA ARG A 519 38.66 -43.25 71.88
C ARG A 519 39.35 -44.55 72.24
N ASP A 520 39.78 -45.32 71.24
CA ASP A 520 40.52 -46.57 71.44
C ASP A 520 41.91 -46.27 72.04
N ASP A 521 42.59 -45.22 71.59
CA ASP A 521 43.87 -44.76 72.15
C ASP A 521 43.72 -44.15 73.55
N TYR A 522 42.67 -43.37 73.80
CA TYR A 522 42.32 -42.93 75.16
C TYR A 522 42.04 -44.12 76.09
N SER A 523 41.40 -45.19 75.61
CA SER A 523 41.17 -46.40 76.42
C SER A 523 42.48 -47.14 76.76
N GLN A 524 43.43 -47.20 75.82
CA GLN A 524 44.76 -47.78 76.05
C GLN A 524 45.59 -46.94 77.03
N LEU A 525 45.56 -45.61 76.89
CA LEU A 525 46.19 -44.68 77.84
C LEU A 525 45.61 -44.83 79.25
N ARG A 526 44.29 -44.96 79.36
CA ARG A 526 43.61 -45.18 80.64
C ARG A 526 44.00 -46.51 81.29
N SER A 527 43.99 -47.61 80.53
CA SER A 527 44.45 -48.91 81.01
C SER A 527 45.92 -48.88 81.46
N ARG A 528 46.80 -48.13 80.76
CA ARG A 528 48.19 -47.91 81.20
C ARG A 528 48.28 -47.11 82.51
N MET A 529 47.44 -46.10 82.72
CA MET A 529 47.39 -45.37 84.00
C MET A 529 46.91 -46.27 85.13
N GLU A 530 45.87 -47.09 84.91
CA GLU A 530 45.35 -48.04 85.89
C GLU A 530 46.44 -49.08 86.29
N MET A 531 47.20 -49.61 85.33
CA MET A 531 48.38 -50.46 85.61
C MET A 531 49.47 -49.74 86.44
N LEU A 532 49.79 -48.48 86.12
CA LEU A 532 50.79 -47.70 86.86
C LEU A 532 50.32 -47.34 88.28
N GLU A 533 49.01 -47.17 88.50
CA GLU A 533 48.43 -46.98 89.83
C GLU A 533 48.47 -48.28 90.66
N GLU A 534 48.30 -49.45 90.04
CA GLU A 534 48.52 -50.74 90.70
C GLU A 534 50.01 -50.97 91.05
N GLU A 535 50.93 -50.70 90.12
CA GLU A 535 52.38 -50.79 90.37
C GLU A 535 52.81 -49.85 91.53
N LYS A 536 52.32 -48.61 91.53
CA LYS A 536 52.52 -47.65 92.63
C LYS A 536 51.99 -48.19 93.96
N GLN A 537 50.77 -48.72 94.01
CA GLN A 537 50.18 -49.27 95.23
C GLN A 537 51.01 -50.46 95.77
N ASN A 538 51.48 -51.34 94.90
CA ASN A 538 52.37 -52.44 95.26
C ASN A 538 53.71 -51.94 95.81
N LEU A 539 54.31 -50.90 95.22
CA LEU A 539 55.54 -50.27 95.73
C LEU A 539 55.32 -49.60 97.10
N GLU A 540 54.18 -48.94 97.32
CA GLU A 540 53.83 -48.38 98.62
C GLU A 540 53.62 -49.45 99.71
N ILE A 541 53.08 -50.63 99.36
CA ILE A 541 52.96 -51.76 100.29
C ILE A 541 54.35 -52.29 100.66
N ASN A 542 55.21 -52.53 99.67
CA ASN A 542 56.60 -52.97 99.89
C ASN A 542 57.40 -51.96 100.75
N LEU A 543 57.19 -50.66 100.57
CA LEU A 543 57.79 -49.60 101.39
C LEU A 543 57.29 -49.65 102.86
N LYS A 544 56.00 -49.95 103.07
CA LYS A 544 55.42 -50.09 104.42
C LYS A 544 55.97 -51.35 105.12
N GLU A 545 56.07 -52.48 104.43
CA GLU A 545 56.66 -53.71 105.00
C GLU A 545 58.15 -53.55 105.33
N THR A 546 58.94 -52.95 104.45
CA THR A 546 60.37 -52.70 104.71
C THR A 546 60.59 -51.71 105.85
N SER A 547 59.75 -50.68 105.97
CA SER A 547 59.78 -49.74 107.11
C SER A 547 59.42 -50.42 108.44
N GLN A 548 58.42 -51.31 108.45
CA GLN A 548 58.06 -52.10 109.65
C GLN A 548 59.19 -53.06 110.07
N ARG A 549 59.85 -53.71 109.09
CA ARG A 549 61.01 -54.57 109.35
C ARG A 549 62.20 -53.79 109.91
N LEU A 550 62.46 -52.58 109.41
CA LEU A 550 63.49 -51.69 109.95
C LEU A 550 63.20 -51.35 111.41
N SER A 551 61.99 -50.87 111.71
CA SER A 551 61.57 -50.51 113.07
C SER A 551 61.66 -51.70 114.05
N HIS A 552 61.31 -52.91 113.62
CA HIS A 552 61.51 -54.11 114.44
C HIS A 552 62.99 -54.35 114.77
N THR A 553 63.89 -54.21 113.79
CA THR A 553 65.35 -54.36 114.03
C THR A 553 65.93 -53.25 114.90
N GLU A 554 65.39 -52.04 114.86
CA GLU A 554 65.79 -50.92 115.73
C GLU A 554 65.38 -51.16 117.20
N VAL A 555 64.19 -51.73 117.43
CA VAL A 555 63.72 -52.15 118.75
C VAL A 555 64.60 -53.28 119.31
N ASP A 556 64.93 -54.28 118.50
CA ASP A 556 65.83 -55.36 118.88
C ASP A 556 67.23 -54.84 119.21
N LEU A 557 67.79 -53.95 118.39
CA LEU A 557 69.09 -53.30 118.65
C LEU A 557 69.05 -52.50 119.97
N SER A 558 67.96 -51.78 120.21
CA SER A 558 67.71 -51.02 121.45
C SER A 558 67.47 -51.92 122.67
N SER A 559 67.15 -53.19 122.48
CA SER A 559 67.12 -54.22 123.53
C SER A 559 68.52 -54.74 123.82
N ARG A 560 69.26 -55.15 122.77
CA ARG A 560 70.66 -55.59 122.86
C ARG A 560 71.58 -54.57 123.52
N LEU A 561 71.38 -53.27 123.26
CA LEU A 561 72.18 -52.21 123.85
C LEU A 561 71.95 -52.04 125.37
N ARG A 562 70.74 -52.32 125.88
CA ARG A 562 70.47 -52.38 127.33
C ARG A 562 71.06 -53.64 127.95
N GLU A 563 70.87 -54.80 127.31
CA GLU A 563 71.48 -56.08 127.72
C GLU A 563 73.01 -55.94 127.85
N ILE A 564 73.67 -55.24 126.93
CA ILE A 564 75.11 -54.91 126.99
C ILE A 564 75.46 -53.92 128.13
N HIS A 565 74.59 -52.96 128.44
CA HIS A 565 74.81 -52.01 129.55
C HIS A 565 74.75 -52.72 130.91
N ASP A 566 73.74 -53.57 131.12
CA ASP A 566 73.54 -54.31 132.36
C ASP A 566 74.69 -55.32 132.59
N ILE A 567 75.13 -56.00 131.52
CA ILE A 567 76.32 -56.88 131.54
C ILE A 567 77.60 -56.09 131.88
N ARG A 568 77.77 -54.84 131.40
CA ARG A 568 78.92 -54.00 131.75
C ARG A 568 78.90 -53.58 133.22
N SER A 569 77.73 -53.22 133.76
CA SER A 569 77.58 -52.89 135.18
C SER A 569 77.95 -54.09 136.08
N ALA A 570 77.42 -55.28 135.76
CA ALA A 570 77.79 -56.52 136.45
C ALA A 570 79.28 -56.87 136.29
N HIS A 571 79.89 -56.57 135.15
CA HIS A 571 81.33 -56.79 134.90
C HIS A 571 82.20 -55.88 135.77
N GLU A 572 81.85 -54.60 135.96
CA GLU A 572 82.59 -53.71 136.85
C GLU A 572 82.53 -54.15 138.32
N GLU A 573 81.40 -54.67 138.78
CA GLU A 573 81.28 -55.22 140.14
C GLU A 573 82.09 -56.52 140.30
N ALA A 574 82.07 -57.40 139.29
CA ALA A 574 82.91 -58.59 139.22
C ALA A 574 84.42 -58.27 139.14
N LEU A 575 84.82 -57.16 138.51
CA LEU A 575 86.22 -56.72 138.48
C LEU A 575 86.71 -56.31 139.88
N ARG A 576 85.86 -55.69 140.71
CA ARG A 576 86.19 -55.27 142.10
C ARG A 576 86.32 -56.43 143.08
N THR A 577 85.74 -57.60 142.77
CA THR A 577 85.99 -58.85 143.50
C THR A 577 87.17 -59.61 142.92
N ASN A 578 87.29 -59.71 141.59
CA ASN A 578 88.38 -60.40 140.91
C ASN A 578 89.77 -59.81 141.22
N THR A 579 89.92 -58.49 141.33
CA THR A 579 91.21 -57.87 141.71
C THR A 579 91.77 -58.42 143.02
N ARG A 580 90.90 -58.74 144.00
CA ARG A 580 91.28 -59.31 145.30
C ARG A 580 91.67 -60.80 145.23
N THR A 581 91.21 -61.54 144.22
CA THR A 581 91.67 -62.91 143.94
C THR A 581 92.88 -62.94 143.01
N GLN A 582 93.07 -61.91 142.17
CA GLN A 582 94.14 -61.87 141.18
C GLN A 582 95.52 -61.56 141.78
N GLU A 583 95.58 -60.85 142.91
CA GLU A 583 96.80 -60.72 143.72
C GLU A 583 97.31 -62.09 144.21
N ALA A 584 96.42 -63.01 144.60
CA ALA A 584 96.79 -64.36 145.02
C ALA A 584 97.23 -65.25 143.83
N LEU A 585 96.71 -65.01 142.62
CA LEU A 585 97.01 -65.81 141.42
C LEU A 585 98.28 -65.32 140.68
N SER A 586 98.73 -64.09 140.95
CA SER A 586 99.99 -63.53 140.45
C SER A 586 101.24 -64.39 140.71
N THR A 587 101.17 -65.29 141.70
CA THR A 587 102.29 -66.14 142.14
C THR A 587 102.44 -67.45 141.38
N ARG A 588 101.51 -67.82 140.47
CA ARG A 588 101.49 -69.18 139.89
C ARG A 588 101.27 -69.33 138.38
N ASN A 589 100.95 -68.28 137.62
CA ASN A 589 100.84 -68.38 136.15
C ASN A 589 101.82 -67.48 135.37
N ASN A 590 102.66 -66.70 136.07
CA ASN A 590 103.69 -65.84 135.46
C ASN A 590 104.81 -66.61 134.73
N GLU A 591 104.90 -67.94 134.89
CA GLU A 591 106.04 -68.76 134.45
C GLU A 591 105.83 -69.50 133.11
N LEU A 592 104.60 -69.58 132.56
CA LEU A 592 104.30 -70.49 131.43
C LEU A 592 103.48 -69.89 130.27
N THR A 593 102.64 -68.88 130.50
CA THR A 593 101.71 -68.36 129.47
C THR A 593 102.26 -67.21 128.65
N ALA A 594 103.08 -66.32 129.24
CA ALA A 594 103.61 -65.12 128.58
C ALA A 594 104.32 -65.42 127.24
N ALA A 595 105.22 -66.41 127.24
CA ALA A 595 105.96 -66.86 126.05
C ALA A 595 105.10 -67.53 124.96
N ARG A 596 103.79 -67.72 125.20
CA ARG A 596 102.83 -68.25 124.22
C ARG A 596 101.77 -67.23 123.79
N THR A 597 101.64 -66.10 124.48
CA THR A 597 100.67 -65.05 124.14
C THR A 597 101.21 -64.03 123.14
N GLU A 598 102.52 -63.72 123.17
CA GLU A 598 103.15 -62.76 122.25
C GLU A 598 103.08 -63.23 120.78
N LEU A 599 103.19 -64.54 120.53
CA LEU A 599 103.12 -65.11 119.18
C LEU A 599 101.73 -64.94 118.54
N ASN A 600 100.67 -65.10 119.33
CA ASN A 600 99.29 -65.06 118.83
C ASN A 600 98.78 -63.63 118.58
N SER A 601 99.25 -62.62 119.32
CA SER A 601 98.79 -61.22 119.17
C SER A 601 99.24 -60.58 117.85
N ILE A 602 100.38 -61.02 117.30
CA ILE A 602 100.89 -60.58 115.99
C ILE A 602 100.06 -61.21 114.86
N GLN A 603 99.49 -62.40 115.05
CA GLN A 603 98.64 -63.04 114.04
C GLN A 603 97.22 -62.44 113.98
N THR A 604 96.65 -61.99 115.10
CA THR A 604 95.31 -61.37 115.12
C THR A 604 95.33 -59.93 114.59
N SER A 605 96.32 -59.12 114.95
CA SER A 605 96.45 -57.75 114.41
C SER A 605 96.66 -57.72 112.89
N LEU A 606 97.26 -58.76 112.31
CA LEU A 606 97.40 -58.93 110.86
C LEU A 606 96.08 -59.32 110.15
N SER A 607 95.08 -59.86 110.86
CA SER A 607 93.78 -60.21 110.26
C SER A 607 92.78 -59.05 110.34
N GLU A 608 92.79 -58.27 111.41
CA GLU A 608 91.94 -57.06 111.54
C GLU A 608 92.34 -55.97 110.53
N THR A 609 93.64 -55.75 110.32
CA THR A 609 94.14 -54.81 109.30
C THR A 609 93.76 -55.21 107.88
N ARG A 610 93.68 -56.51 107.57
CA ARG A 610 93.13 -57.00 106.29
C ARG A 610 91.63 -56.74 106.16
N ARG A 611 90.86 -57.01 107.21
CA ARG A 611 89.41 -56.79 107.22
C ARG A 611 89.04 -55.32 106.99
N LEU A 612 89.82 -54.39 107.55
CA LEU A 612 89.66 -52.95 107.32
C LEU A 612 90.03 -52.56 105.88
N LEU A 613 91.13 -53.09 105.33
CA LEU A 613 91.48 -52.86 103.92
C LEU A 613 90.35 -53.32 102.98
N GLU A 614 89.68 -54.43 103.27
CA GLU A 614 88.53 -54.88 102.47
C GLU A 614 87.25 -54.03 102.67
N SER A 615 87.04 -53.35 103.80
CA SER A 615 85.90 -52.41 103.92
C SER A 615 86.16 -51.15 103.10
N GLU A 616 87.35 -50.56 103.23
CA GLU A 616 87.78 -49.41 102.42
C GLU A 616 87.71 -49.73 100.92
N GLN A 617 88.11 -50.92 100.49
CA GLN A 617 88.01 -51.33 99.08
C GLN A 617 86.56 -51.47 98.58
N ARG A 618 85.62 -51.90 99.42
CA ARG A 618 84.18 -51.96 99.06
C ARG A 618 83.58 -50.56 98.97
N GLU A 619 83.95 -49.66 99.88
CA GLU A 619 83.49 -48.27 99.86
C GLU A 619 84.09 -47.48 98.69
N THR A 620 85.39 -47.63 98.42
CA THR A 620 86.05 -47.09 97.22
C THR A 620 85.48 -47.68 95.92
N SER A 621 84.84 -48.85 95.96
CA SER A 621 84.17 -49.44 94.79
C SER A 621 82.78 -48.83 94.59
N ARG A 622 81.98 -48.67 95.66
CA ARG A 622 80.69 -47.96 95.61
C ARG A 622 80.83 -46.52 95.11
N LEU A 623 81.73 -45.75 95.69
CA LEU A 623 82.02 -44.37 95.24
C LEU A 623 82.47 -44.30 93.78
N ARG A 624 83.02 -45.39 93.23
CA ARG A 624 83.38 -45.51 91.81
C ARG A 624 82.19 -45.94 90.95
N GLU A 625 81.26 -46.72 91.47
CA GLU A 625 79.99 -47.06 90.83
C GLU A 625 79.06 -45.84 90.77
N ASP A 626 78.95 -45.08 91.86
CA ASP A 626 78.21 -43.82 91.96
C ASP A 626 78.77 -42.76 91.00
N LEU A 627 80.10 -42.58 90.97
CA LEU A 627 80.74 -41.64 90.04
C LEU A 627 80.57 -42.08 88.57
N ASN A 628 80.55 -43.39 88.29
CA ASN A 628 80.18 -43.91 86.97
C ASN A 628 78.68 -43.75 86.66
N HIS A 629 77.79 -43.72 87.66
CA HIS A 629 76.37 -43.44 87.48
C HIS A 629 76.16 -41.97 87.10
N MET A 630 76.73 -41.05 87.88
CA MET A 630 76.73 -39.61 87.58
C MET A 630 77.37 -39.30 86.20
N ALA A 631 78.43 -40.03 85.82
CA ALA A 631 79.05 -39.87 84.51
C ALA A 631 78.13 -40.33 83.35
N ARG A 632 77.29 -41.37 83.56
CA ARG A 632 76.28 -41.78 82.57
C ARG A 632 75.13 -40.78 82.48
N GLU A 633 74.65 -40.28 83.61
CA GLU A 633 73.59 -39.25 83.65
C GLU A 633 74.07 -37.94 83.02
N SER A 634 75.32 -37.52 83.29
CA SER A 634 75.92 -36.39 82.59
C SER A 634 76.03 -36.61 81.08
N GLN A 635 76.16 -37.87 80.62
CA GLN A 635 76.21 -38.21 79.21
C GLN A 635 74.82 -38.25 78.56
N THR A 636 73.77 -38.70 79.28
CA THR A 636 72.38 -38.69 78.78
C THR A 636 71.80 -37.27 78.75
N LEU A 637 72.04 -36.47 79.80
CA LEU A 637 71.71 -35.03 79.79
C LEU A 637 72.42 -34.28 78.66
N GLN A 638 73.63 -34.72 78.28
CA GLN A 638 74.36 -34.13 77.15
C GLN A 638 73.86 -34.61 75.77
N THR A 639 73.25 -35.80 75.66
CA THR A 639 72.51 -36.18 74.44
C THR A 639 71.16 -35.49 74.35
N GLU A 640 70.39 -35.41 75.45
CA GLU A 640 69.11 -34.67 75.50
C GLU A 640 69.30 -33.18 75.14
N LEU A 641 70.40 -32.57 75.60
CA LEU A 641 70.77 -31.20 75.23
C LEU A 641 71.15 -31.04 73.74
N GLN A 642 71.69 -32.10 73.12
CA GLN A 642 71.99 -32.13 71.68
C GLN A 642 70.70 -32.32 70.87
N ASP A 643 69.82 -33.24 71.26
CA ASP A 643 68.54 -33.51 70.60
C ASP A 643 67.65 -32.25 70.60
N VAL A 644 67.51 -31.57 71.75
CA VAL A 644 66.83 -30.27 71.87
C VAL A 644 67.56 -29.16 71.08
N GLY A 645 68.86 -29.29 70.89
CA GLY A 645 69.66 -28.41 70.04
C GLY A 645 69.32 -28.56 68.54
N ASP A 646 69.11 -29.80 68.10
CA ASP A 646 68.77 -30.13 66.71
C ASP A 646 67.30 -29.86 66.40
N GLU A 647 66.36 -30.18 67.32
CA GLU A 647 64.94 -29.78 67.22
C GLU A 647 64.78 -28.26 67.04
N ARG A 648 65.50 -27.48 67.87
CA ARG A 648 65.55 -26.02 67.79
C ARG A 648 66.01 -25.53 66.42
N ASP A 649 66.97 -26.20 65.80
CA ASP A 649 67.53 -25.78 64.51
C ASP A 649 66.69 -26.26 63.33
N GLU A 650 65.96 -27.38 63.48
CA GLU A 650 64.89 -27.75 62.55
C GLU A 650 63.74 -26.74 62.59
N LEU A 651 63.31 -26.30 63.79
CA LEU A 651 62.30 -25.25 63.96
C LEU A 651 62.72 -23.91 63.32
N LYS A 652 64.01 -23.52 63.42
CA LYS A 652 64.55 -22.36 62.69
C LYS A 652 64.47 -22.54 61.17
N GLN A 653 64.76 -23.73 60.66
CA GLN A 653 64.69 -24.00 59.22
C GLN A 653 63.24 -23.98 58.73
N ARG A 654 62.29 -24.59 59.45
CA ARG A 654 60.84 -24.48 59.17
C ARG A 654 60.37 -23.01 59.19
N MET A 655 60.82 -22.20 60.16
CA MET A 655 60.50 -20.77 60.23
C MET A 655 61.03 -19.99 59.03
N LYS A 656 62.25 -20.30 58.56
CA LYS A 656 62.85 -19.71 57.36
C LYS A 656 62.10 -20.09 56.09
N ASP A 657 61.59 -21.31 56.01
CA ASP A 657 60.81 -21.76 54.84
C ASP A 657 59.42 -21.11 54.79
N TYR A 658 58.76 -20.90 55.93
CA TYR A 658 57.56 -20.04 55.99
C TYR A 658 57.86 -18.59 55.58
N LEU A 659 59.02 -18.04 55.95
CA LEU A 659 59.46 -16.70 55.52
C LEU A 659 59.63 -16.62 54.00
N ASN A 660 60.26 -17.63 53.38
CA ASN A 660 60.39 -17.73 51.92
C ASN A 660 59.02 -17.81 51.23
N GLU A 661 58.08 -18.58 51.80
CA GLU A 661 56.73 -18.73 51.24
C GLU A 661 55.89 -17.46 51.38
N LEU A 662 56.01 -16.71 52.48
CA LEU A 662 55.40 -15.39 52.62
C LEU A 662 55.91 -14.43 51.53
N SER A 663 57.23 -14.33 51.32
CA SER A 663 57.79 -13.52 50.23
C SER A 663 57.39 -13.99 48.83
N ARG A 664 57.12 -15.30 48.64
CA ARG A 664 56.54 -15.82 47.40
C ARG A 664 55.10 -15.34 47.19
N LEU A 665 54.29 -15.32 48.25
CA LEU A 665 52.90 -14.85 48.21
C LEU A 665 52.82 -13.33 48.01
N GLU A 666 53.68 -12.54 48.67
CA GLU A 666 53.78 -11.07 48.49
C GLU A 666 54.06 -10.70 47.02
N ARG A 667 54.98 -11.41 46.35
CA ARG A 667 55.23 -11.22 44.91
C ARG A 667 54.01 -11.53 44.07
N VAL A 668 53.30 -12.63 44.36
CA VAL A 668 52.09 -13.02 43.61
C VAL A 668 50.95 -12.01 43.81
N LEU A 669 50.80 -11.43 44.99
CA LEU A 669 49.85 -10.34 45.24
C LEU A 669 50.20 -9.09 44.42
N SER A 670 51.46 -8.64 44.47
CA SER A 670 51.95 -7.49 43.67
C SER A 670 51.77 -7.71 42.15
N GLU A 671 51.98 -8.93 41.66
CA GLU A 671 51.71 -9.30 40.27
C GLU A 671 50.22 -9.15 39.92
N ARG A 672 49.31 -9.58 40.81
CA ARG A 672 47.85 -9.43 40.64
C ARG A 672 47.38 -7.99 40.75
N ASP A 673 47.91 -7.19 41.67
CA ASP A 673 47.61 -5.75 41.74
C ASP A 673 48.02 -5.04 40.45
N SER A 674 49.16 -5.41 39.87
CA SER A 674 49.62 -4.91 38.57
C SER A 674 48.72 -5.35 37.40
N GLU A 675 48.04 -6.48 37.52
CA GLU A 675 47.14 -7.04 36.50
C GLU A 675 45.76 -6.39 36.60
N CYS A 676 45.21 -6.28 37.81
CA CYS A 676 44.00 -5.50 38.11
C CYS A 676 44.13 -4.04 37.63
N SER A 677 45.29 -3.42 37.82
CA SER A 677 45.56 -2.06 37.32
C SER A 677 45.45 -1.99 35.79
N LYS A 678 46.11 -2.91 35.06
CA LYS A 678 46.04 -2.98 33.59
C LYS A 678 44.63 -3.27 33.08
N LEU A 679 43.86 -4.10 33.79
CA LEU A 679 42.47 -4.42 33.47
C LEU A 679 41.54 -3.21 33.69
N MET A 680 41.80 -2.36 34.69
CA MET A 680 41.08 -1.09 34.87
C MET A 680 41.42 -0.08 33.76
N ASP A 681 42.68 0.02 33.34
CA ASP A 681 43.07 0.87 32.20
C ASP A 681 42.42 0.40 30.89
N GLN A 682 42.42 -0.91 30.60
CA GLN A 682 41.72 -1.51 29.46
C GLN A 682 40.20 -1.26 29.55
N LEU A 683 39.64 -1.50 30.75
CA LEU A 683 38.35 -1.02 31.26
C LEU A 683 37.94 0.34 30.68
N ARG A 684 38.76 1.32 31.05
CA ARG A 684 38.57 2.72 30.73
C ARG A 684 38.71 2.99 29.23
N THR A 685 39.74 2.46 28.55
CA THR A 685 39.91 2.67 27.11
C THR A 685 38.75 2.11 26.30
N ALA A 686 38.20 0.95 26.69
CA ALA A 686 37.03 0.38 26.02
C ALA A 686 35.76 1.24 26.21
N ASN A 687 35.61 1.92 27.36
CA ASN A 687 34.52 2.87 27.57
C ASN A 687 34.72 4.17 26.76
N GLU A 688 35.93 4.72 26.74
CA GLU A 688 36.28 5.89 25.90
C GLU A 688 36.04 5.60 24.41
N GLU A 689 36.38 4.39 23.93
CA GLU A 689 36.04 3.93 22.57
C GLU A 689 34.52 3.77 22.36
N SER A 690 33.79 3.19 23.32
CA SER A 690 32.33 3.02 23.26
C SER A 690 31.60 4.36 23.14
N GLU A 691 32.02 5.37 23.89
CA GLU A 691 31.50 6.74 23.80
C GLU A 691 31.86 7.40 22.46
N SER A 692 33.05 7.13 21.92
CA SER A 692 33.43 7.57 20.56
C SER A 692 32.55 6.94 19.47
N TRP A 693 32.11 5.69 19.65
CA TRP A 693 31.19 5.03 18.72
C TRP A 693 29.75 5.51 18.89
N ARG A 694 29.29 5.74 20.12
CA ARG A 694 27.97 6.30 20.41
C ARG A 694 27.79 7.68 19.77
N THR A 695 28.74 8.58 19.96
CA THR A 695 28.71 9.93 19.35
C THR A 695 28.84 9.90 17.82
N ARG A 696 29.60 8.97 17.24
CA ARG A 696 29.61 8.72 15.78
C ARG A 696 28.26 8.21 15.27
N TRP A 697 27.60 7.34 16.02
CA TRP A 697 26.28 6.80 15.68
C TRP A 697 25.20 7.88 15.76
N GLU A 698 25.16 8.66 16.85
CA GLU A 698 24.26 9.81 17.01
C GLU A 698 24.46 10.84 15.89
N THR A 699 25.71 11.16 15.52
CA THR A 699 25.98 12.10 14.41
C THR A 699 25.71 11.51 13.02
N ALA A 700 25.57 10.19 12.89
CA ALA A 700 25.08 9.53 11.67
C ALA A 700 23.55 9.48 11.64
N GLU A 701 22.89 9.23 12.77
CA GLU A 701 21.43 9.27 12.90
C GLU A 701 20.88 10.68 12.63
N ASN A 702 21.50 11.72 13.21
CA ASN A 702 21.16 13.13 12.94
C ASN A 702 21.33 13.53 11.46
N LYS A 703 22.27 12.89 10.73
CA LYS A 703 22.40 13.08 9.27
C LYS A 703 21.32 12.31 8.52
N LEU A 704 20.99 11.10 8.95
CA LEU A 704 19.91 10.30 8.37
C LEU A 704 18.55 10.96 8.54
N THR A 705 18.27 11.62 9.67
CA THR A 705 17.04 12.40 9.87
C THR A 705 17.02 13.67 9.02
N SER A 706 18.15 14.38 8.87
CA SER A 706 18.26 15.49 7.88
C SER A 706 17.93 14.99 6.47
N CYS A 707 18.62 13.96 5.99
CA CYS A 707 18.41 13.42 4.65
C CYS A 707 16.99 12.84 4.41
N LYS A 708 16.24 12.50 5.46
CA LYS A 708 14.82 12.14 5.36
C LYS A 708 13.96 13.38 5.12
N VAL A 709 14.15 14.45 5.89
CA VAL A 709 13.46 15.74 5.66
C VAL A 709 13.80 16.29 4.27
N ASP A 710 15.07 16.28 3.89
CA ASP A 710 15.52 16.69 2.54
C ASP A 710 14.85 15.85 1.44
N LEU A 711 14.53 14.58 1.69
CA LEU A 711 13.85 13.69 0.74
C LEU A 711 12.34 13.91 0.72
N GLU A 712 11.69 14.10 1.88
CA GLU A 712 10.27 14.44 2.01
C GLU A 712 9.96 15.77 1.31
N ASP A 713 10.81 16.80 1.47
CA ASP A 713 10.72 18.06 0.74
C ASP A 713 10.84 17.86 -0.79
N LYS A 714 11.74 16.96 -1.23
CA LYS A 714 11.92 16.66 -2.67
C LYS A 714 10.79 15.79 -3.25
N GLU A 715 10.17 14.93 -2.46
CA GLU A 715 8.94 14.24 -2.86
C GLU A 715 7.76 15.24 -2.97
N GLY A 716 7.71 16.24 -2.10
CA GLY A 716 6.79 17.39 -2.21
C GLY A 716 7.00 18.20 -3.50
N GLU A 717 8.23 18.60 -3.80
CA GLU A 717 8.58 19.26 -5.07
C GLU A 717 8.18 18.43 -6.29
N LEU A 718 8.46 17.12 -6.28
CA LEU A 718 8.09 16.20 -7.36
C LEU A 718 6.57 16.03 -7.48
N SER A 719 5.80 16.07 -6.40
CA SER A 719 4.34 16.06 -6.45
C SER A 719 3.80 17.33 -7.11
N ASN A 720 4.30 18.50 -6.69
CA ASN A 720 3.91 19.79 -7.25
C ASN A 720 4.22 19.88 -8.77
N GLU A 721 5.38 19.38 -9.21
CA GLU A 721 5.73 19.35 -10.64
C GLU A 721 4.92 18.32 -11.44
N ARG A 722 4.52 17.19 -10.83
CA ARG A 722 3.56 16.26 -11.45
C ARG A 722 2.19 16.91 -11.64
N GLU A 723 1.64 17.55 -10.62
CA GLU A 723 0.36 18.30 -10.73
C GLU A 723 0.44 19.40 -11.80
N ARG A 724 1.59 20.08 -11.91
CA ARG A 724 1.82 21.10 -12.94
C ARG A 724 1.91 20.50 -14.35
N SER A 725 2.51 19.32 -14.52
CA SER A 725 2.48 18.58 -15.79
C SER A 725 1.06 18.15 -16.15
N ASP A 726 0.33 17.55 -15.22
CA ASP A 726 -1.07 17.14 -15.34
C ASP A 726 -1.98 18.30 -15.78
N LEU A 727 -1.78 19.51 -15.22
CA LEU A 727 -2.48 20.72 -15.65
C LEU A 727 -2.12 21.13 -17.08
N LYS A 728 -0.85 21.00 -17.49
CA LYS A 728 -0.41 21.26 -18.86
C LYS A 728 -0.91 20.22 -19.86
N ASP A 729 -1.01 18.95 -19.48
CA ASP A 729 -1.59 17.90 -20.33
C ASP A 729 -3.11 18.07 -20.50
N ARG A 730 -3.82 18.56 -19.47
CA ARG A 730 -5.23 18.99 -19.59
C ARG A 730 -5.38 20.19 -20.52
N GLU A 731 -4.51 21.19 -20.41
CA GLU A 731 -4.49 22.37 -21.29
C GLU A 731 -4.19 21.99 -22.75
N ILE A 732 -3.17 21.13 -22.99
CA ILE A 732 -2.85 20.58 -24.32
C ILE A 732 -4.02 19.78 -24.89
N SER A 733 -4.70 18.98 -24.06
CA SER A 733 -5.87 18.20 -24.49
C SER A 733 -7.05 19.10 -24.87
N HIS A 734 -7.30 20.17 -24.11
CA HIS A 734 -8.29 21.20 -24.47
C HIS A 734 -7.91 21.91 -25.77
N LEU A 735 -6.65 22.34 -25.92
CA LEU A 735 -6.17 23.01 -27.13
C LEU A 735 -6.28 22.12 -28.38
N ARG A 736 -5.98 20.82 -28.27
CA ARG A 736 -6.21 19.82 -29.33
C ARG A 736 -7.69 19.68 -29.69
N ALA A 737 -8.59 19.66 -28.70
CA ALA A 737 -10.03 19.60 -28.95
C ALA A 737 -10.54 20.86 -29.67
N THR A 738 -10.08 22.05 -29.27
CA THR A 738 -10.41 23.30 -29.97
C THR A 738 -9.82 23.36 -31.38
N LEU A 739 -8.59 22.88 -31.58
CA LEU A 739 -7.95 22.83 -32.90
C LEU A 739 -8.76 21.95 -33.86
N ASN A 740 -9.06 20.70 -33.46
CA ASN A 740 -9.88 19.78 -34.24
C ASN A 740 -11.26 20.39 -34.58
N SER A 741 -11.90 21.09 -33.63
CA SER A 741 -13.16 21.81 -33.90
C SER A 741 -12.99 22.89 -34.97
N THR A 742 -11.93 23.72 -34.90
CA THR A 742 -11.64 24.73 -35.93
C THR A 742 -11.23 24.13 -37.27
N GLU A 743 -10.56 22.97 -37.28
CA GLU A 743 -10.21 22.24 -38.50
C GLU A 743 -11.47 21.65 -39.17
N ILE A 744 -12.39 21.07 -38.40
CA ILE A 744 -13.70 20.61 -38.90
C ILE A 744 -14.50 21.79 -39.47
N GLN A 745 -14.51 22.93 -38.78
CA GLN A 745 -15.18 24.15 -39.25
C GLN A 745 -14.54 24.70 -40.54
N ASN A 746 -13.21 24.78 -40.60
CA ASN A 746 -12.48 25.23 -41.79
C ASN A 746 -12.68 24.29 -42.98
N ASN A 747 -12.73 22.97 -42.75
CA ASN A 747 -13.08 21.99 -43.77
C ASN A 747 -14.52 22.17 -44.27
N ALA A 748 -15.48 22.50 -43.39
CA ALA A 748 -16.86 22.79 -43.80
C ALA A 748 -16.97 24.08 -44.62
N THR A 749 -16.31 25.17 -44.22
CA THR A 749 -16.26 26.42 -45.01
C THR A 749 -15.52 26.23 -46.33
N SER A 750 -14.48 25.39 -46.37
CA SER A 750 -13.75 25.07 -47.60
C SER A 750 -14.61 24.27 -48.60
N ARG A 751 -15.44 23.33 -48.13
CA ARG A 751 -16.42 22.63 -49.00
C ARG A 751 -17.46 23.59 -49.56
N SER A 752 -18.06 24.42 -48.70
CA SER A 752 -19.04 25.42 -49.11
C SER A 752 -18.45 26.44 -50.10
N LEU A 753 -17.18 26.82 -49.94
CA LEU A 753 -16.45 27.65 -50.89
C LEU A 753 -16.22 26.95 -52.24
N VAL A 754 -15.93 25.65 -52.25
CA VAL A 754 -15.83 24.86 -53.49
C VAL A 754 -17.18 24.74 -54.19
N GLU A 755 -18.25 24.46 -53.46
CA GLU A 755 -19.63 24.39 -53.96
C GLU A 755 -20.07 25.73 -54.58
N ALA A 756 -19.81 26.85 -53.89
CA ALA A 756 -20.09 28.20 -54.40
C ALA A 756 -19.24 28.56 -55.63
N ASN A 757 -17.98 28.16 -55.68
CA ASN A 757 -17.13 28.35 -56.87
C ASN A 757 -17.63 27.53 -58.07
N GLU A 758 -18.13 26.31 -57.86
CA GLU A 758 -18.68 25.48 -58.94
C GLU A 758 -20.02 26.02 -59.44
N GLN A 759 -20.91 26.48 -58.55
CA GLN A 759 -22.11 27.22 -58.95
C GLN A 759 -21.76 28.45 -59.79
N LEU A 760 -20.76 29.24 -59.34
CA LEU A 760 -20.29 30.42 -60.07
C LEU A 760 -19.59 30.07 -61.40
N ARG A 761 -18.96 28.89 -61.51
CA ARG A 761 -18.42 28.34 -62.77
C ARG A 761 -19.54 27.97 -63.74
N MET A 762 -20.61 27.33 -63.25
CA MET A 762 -21.78 26.99 -64.05
C MET A 762 -22.51 28.25 -64.53
N SER A 763 -22.78 29.23 -63.67
CA SER A 763 -23.37 30.52 -64.08
C SER A 763 -22.49 31.29 -65.07
N ARG A 764 -21.16 31.19 -64.98
CA ARG A 764 -20.26 31.75 -66.01
C ARG A 764 -20.39 31.04 -67.35
N ALA A 765 -20.49 29.71 -67.36
CA ALA A 765 -20.71 28.94 -68.59
C ALA A 765 -22.08 29.26 -69.23
N GLU A 766 -23.13 29.47 -68.42
CA GLU A 766 -24.45 29.96 -68.89
C GLU A 766 -24.36 31.38 -69.48
N ILE A 767 -23.61 32.28 -68.85
CA ILE A 767 -23.35 33.63 -69.40
C ILE A 767 -22.57 33.55 -70.71
N GLU A 768 -21.61 32.63 -70.84
CA GLU A 768 -20.88 32.40 -72.10
C GLU A 768 -21.80 31.84 -73.20
N THR A 769 -22.63 30.83 -72.92
CA THR A 769 -23.56 30.29 -73.94
C THR A 769 -24.56 31.34 -74.39
N LEU A 770 -25.19 32.07 -73.47
CA LEU A 770 -26.06 33.21 -73.77
C LEU A 770 -25.33 34.31 -74.55
N SER A 771 -24.06 34.58 -74.25
CA SER A 771 -23.24 35.54 -75.00
C SER A 771 -22.95 35.07 -76.43
N THR A 772 -22.71 33.78 -76.66
CA THR A 772 -22.60 33.23 -78.02
C THR A 772 -23.93 33.28 -78.77
N GLU A 773 -25.05 33.08 -78.08
CA GLU A 773 -26.38 33.14 -78.67
C GLU A 773 -26.80 34.56 -79.05
N ILE A 774 -26.57 35.54 -78.16
CA ILE A 774 -26.68 36.98 -78.46
C ILE A 774 -25.79 37.37 -79.65
N SER A 775 -24.59 36.79 -79.75
CA SER A 775 -23.69 37.03 -80.89
C SER A 775 -24.24 36.45 -82.20
N ARG A 776 -24.75 35.20 -82.20
CA ARG A 776 -25.45 34.60 -83.36
C ARG A 776 -26.67 35.43 -83.78
N ILE A 777 -27.43 35.97 -82.83
CA ILE A 777 -28.59 36.84 -83.08
C ILE A 777 -28.15 38.17 -83.70
N ARG A 778 -27.04 38.77 -83.23
CA ARG A 778 -26.43 39.96 -83.87
C ARG A 778 -25.94 39.68 -85.29
N ASP A 779 -25.31 38.53 -85.53
CA ASP A 779 -24.85 38.13 -86.86
C ASP A 779 -26.03 37.83 -87.81
N ALA A 780 -27.16 37.34 -87.29
CA ALA A 780 -28.39 37.15 -88.06
C ALA A 780 -29.08 38.49 -88.36
N LEU A 781 -29.14 39.40 -87.39
CA LEU A 781 -29.67 40.75 -87.57
C LEU A 781 -28.86 41.54 -88.60
N SER A 782 -27.53 41.55 -88.47
CA SER A 782 -26.61 42.18 -89.43
C SER A 782 -26.79 41.64 -90.85
N ARG A 783 -26.96 40.31 -91.01
CA ARG A 783 -27.29 39.72 -92.32
C ARG A 783 -28.63 40.22 -92.85
N SER A 784 -29.68 40.23 -92.05
CA SER A 784 -31.00 40.76 -92.42
C SER A 784 -30.95 42.26 -92.78
N GLU A 785 -30.13 43.06 -92.08
CA GLU A 785 -29.88 44.46 -92.41
C GLU A 785 -29.14 44.62 -93.75
N THR A 786 -28.17 43.74 -94.07
CA THR A 786 -27.52 43.75 -95.39
C THR A 786 -28.44 43.30 -96.52
N GLU A 787 -29.31 42.30 -96.30
CA GLU A 787 -30.33 41.89 -97.26
C GLU A 787 -31.35 43.01 -97.50
N LYS A 788 -31.85 43.65 -96.44
CA LYS A 788 -32.70 44.84 -96.52
C LYS A 788 -32.02 45.97 -97.30
N ALA A 789 -30.73 46.24 -97.03
CA ALA A 789 -29.98 47.25 -97.76
C ALA A 789 -29.79 46.90 -99.25
N ASN A 790 -29.67 45.62 -99.59
CA ASN A 790 -29.59 45.17 -100.98
C ASN A 790 -30.94 45.28 -101.70
N VAL A 791 -32.02 44.79 -101.11
CA VAL A 791 -33.40 44.97 -101.65
C VAL A 791 -33.74 46.45 -101.80
N GLN A 792 -33.30 47.30 -100.88
CA GLN A 792 -33.53 48.75 -100.97
C GLN A 792 -32.64 49.45 -102.02
N ARG A 793 -31.47 48.91 -102.35
CA ARG A 793 -30.70 49.33 -103.55
C ARG A 793 -31.42 48.89 -104.83
N GLU A 794 -31.85 47.64 -104.89
CA GLU A 794 -32.53 47.02 -106.03
C GLU A 794 -33.84 47.76 -106.38
N ASN A 795 -34.62 48.13 -105.36
CA ASN A 795 -35.80 48.98 -105.49
C ASN A 795 -35.45 50.41 -105.99
N ASN A 796 -34.33 50.99 -105.55
CA ASN A 796 -33.87 52.29 -106.05
C ASN A 796 -33.42 52.23 -107.53
N THR A 797 -32.81 51.14 -107.98
CA THR A 797 -32.56 50.91 -109.42
C THR A 797 -33.86 50.76 -110.20
N GLN A 798 -34.80 49.93 -109.74
CA GLN A 798 -36.11 49.77 -110.39
C GLN A 798 -36.90 51.09 -110.45
N ARG A 799 -36.71 51.99 -109.47
CA ARG A 799 -37.22 53.37 -109.53
C ARG A 799 -36.53 54.20 -110.60
N LEU A 800 -35.20 54.19 -110.67
CA LEU A 800 -34.44 54.87 -111.73
C LEU A 800 -34.83 54.38 -113.13
N ASP A 801 -35.05 53.08 -113.30
CA ASP A 801 -35.50 52.47 -114.55
C ASP A 801 -36.94 52.92 -114.90
N ASN A 802 -37.83 53.02 -113.90
CA ASN A 802 -39.18 53.58 -114.08
C ASN A 802 -39.15 55.08 -114.43
N ASP A 803 -38.30 55.86 -113.77
CA ASP A 803 -38.15 57.30 -114.01
C ASP A 803 -37.50 57.56 -115.40
N GLN A 804 -36.64 56.66 -115.90
CA GLN A 804 -36.14 56.67 -117.28
C GLN A 804 -37.21 56.27 -118.32
N LEU A 805 -37.99 55.22 -118.05
CA LEU A 805 -39.11 54.82 -118.92
C LEU A 805 -40.21 55.89 -118.99
N ARG A 806 -40.37 56.69 -117.93
CA ARG A 806 -41.22 57.88 -117.92
C ARG A 806 -40.67 58.99 -118.80
N ALA A 807 -39.39 59.33 -118.68
CA ALA A 807 -38.77 60.31 -119.56
C ALA A 807 -38.88 59.92 -121.04
N GLN A 808 -38.73 58.63 -121.37
CA GLN A 808 -38.95 58.12 -122.74
C GLN A 808 -40.42 58.23 -123.20
N LEU A 809 -41.39 58.08 -122.30
CA LEU A 809 -42.80 58.34 -122.60
C LEU A 809 -43.07 59.84 -122.80
N ASP A 810 -42.51 60.70 -121.94
CA ASP A 810 -42.62 62.16 -122.06
C ASP A 810 -42.02 62.64 -123.41
N ASP A 811 -40.87 62.09 -123.82
CA ASP A 811 -40.24 62.35 -125.12
C ASP A 811 -41.16 61.90 -126.29
N PHE A 812 -41.75 60.70 -126.22
CA PHE A 812 -42.70 60.22 -127.25
C PHE A 812 -44.02 61.01 -127.26
N GLU A 813 -44.50 61.53 -126.12
CA GLU A 813 -45.67 62.43 -126.08
C GLU A 813 -45.35 63.77 -126.74
N VAL A 814 -44.13 64.31 -126.56
CA VAL A 814 -43.65 65.53 -127.25
C VAL A 814 -43.51 65.30 -128.76
N GLU A 815 -42.97 64.16 -129.21
CA GLU A 815 -42.95 63.80 -130.63
C GLU A 815 -44.37 63.69 -131.22
N LEU A 816 -45.32 63.10 -130.47
CA LEU A 816 -46.72 63.01 -130.87
C LEU A 816 -47.39 64.38 -131.02
N GLU A 817 -47.11 65.33 -130.12
CA GLU A 817 -47.70 66.67 -130.20
C GLU A 817 -47.11 67.48 -131.36
N GLN A 818 -45.81 67.36 -131.65
CA GLN A 818 -45.19 67.96 -132.84
C GLN A 818 -45.78 67.41 -134.15
N ILE A 819 -46.10 66.12 -134.20
CA ILE A 819 -46.77 65.50 -135.37
C ILE A 819 -48.23 65.99 -135.52
N LYS A 820 -48.93 66.27 -134.41
CA LYS A 820 -50.27 66.89 -134.46
C LYS A 820 -50.18 68.34 -134.96
N GLU A 821 -49.24 69.13 -134.45
CA GLU A 821 -49.03 70.53 -134.83
C GLU A 821 -48.76 70.64 -136.35
N GLN A 822 -47.86 69.81 -136.88
CA GLN A 822 -47.61 69.70 -138.33
C GLN A 822 -48.85 69.29 -139.14
N LEU A 823 -49.71 68.43 -138.59
CA LEU A 823 -50.96 68.03 -139.24
C LEU A 823 -52.01 69.16 -139.23
N GLU A 824 -51.95 70.10 -138.29
CA GLU A 824 -52.84 71.25 -138.23
C GLU A 824 -52.34 72.42 -139.09
N ASP A 825 -51.03 72.63 -139.19
CA ASP A 825 -50.40 73.51 -140.21
C ASP A 825 -50.78 73.09 -141.64
N GLU A 826 -50.69 71.79 -141.97
CA GLU A 826 -51.11 71.27 -143.28
C GLU A 826 -52.62 71.44 -143.54
N ARG A 827 -53.45 71.38 -142.49
CA ARG A 827 -54.89 71.69 -142.59
C ARG A 827 -55.14 73.18 -142.81
N GLU A 828 -54.34 74.06 -142.19
CA GLU A 828 -54.44 75.51 -142.39
C GLU A 828 -53.98 75.93 -143.78
N ASN A 829 -52.86 75.40 -144.27
CA ASN A 829 -52.44 75.55 -145.67
C ASN A 829 -53.53 75.10 -146.66
N ASN A 830 -54.20 73.98 -146.40
CA ASN A 830 -55.34 73.54 -147.21
C ASN A 830 -56.55 74.49 -147.15
N ARG A 831 -56.81 75.18 -146.03
CA ARG A 831 -57.83 76.24 -145.96
C ARG A 831 -57.43 77.45 -146.80
N ASN A 832 -56.20 77.93 -146.63
CA ASN A 832 -55.66 79.09 -147.35
C ASN A 832 -55.69 78.90 -148.88
N ILE A 833 -55.35 77.70 -149.37
CA ILE A 833 -55.44 77.36 -150.80
C ILE A 833 -56.90 77.37 -151.30
N ASN A 834 -57.86 76.90 -150.49
CA ASN A 834 -59.29 76.91 -150.85
C ASN A 834 -59.89 78.32 -150.84
N GLU A 835 -59.48 79.22 -149.94
CA GLU A 835 -59.87 80.64 -149.98
C GLU A 835 -59.35 81.34 -151.24
N ILE A 836 -58.08 81.12 -151.61
CA ILE A 836 -57.51 81.69 -152.85
C ILE A 836 -58.27 81.20 -154.10
N LEU A 837 -58.66 79.92 -154.15
CA LEU A 837 -59.46 79.35 -155.24
C LEU A 837 -60.89 79.93 -155.31
N THR A 838 -61.54 80.19 -154.18
CA THR A 838 -62.89 80.78 -154.15
C THR A 838 -62.87 82.27 -154.48
N ILE A 839 -61.90 83.03 -153.98
CA ILE A 839 -61.67 84.45 -154.34
C ILE A 839 -61.40 84.59 -155.86
N THR A 840 -60.69 83.64 -156.46
CA THR A 840 -60.39 83.67 -157.89
C THR A 840 -61.65 83.44 -158.74
N ARG A 841 -62.46 82.42 -158.41
CA ARG A 841 -63.74 82.15 -159.10
C ARG A 841 -64.73 83.32 -159.01
N GLN A 842 -64.80 84.00 -157.85
CA GLN A 842 -65.66 85.18 -157.69
C GLN A 842 -65.25 86.36 -158.60
N LYS A 843 -63.95 86.52 -158.89
CA LYS A 843 -63.47 87.57 -159.80
C LYS A 843 -63.84 87.30 -161.26
N GLU A 844 -63.72 86.04 -161.72
CA GLU A 844 -64.17 85.64 -163.07
C GLU A 844 -65.70 85.82 -163.23
N GLN A 845 -66.47 85.37 -162.24
CA GLN A 845 -67.93 85.42 -162.29
C GLN A 845 -68.47 86.85 -162.34
N LYS A 846 -67.79 87.80 -161.68
CA LYS A 846 -68.14 89.24 -161.74
C LYS A 846 -67.79 89.88 -163.09
N ALA A 847 -66.64 89.55 -163.67
CA ALA A 847 -66.26 90.04 -164.99
C ALA A 847 -67.23 89.56 -166.09
N LEU A 848 -67.81 88.36 -165.93
CA LEU A 848 -68.82 87.83 -166.84
C LEU A 848 -70.13 88.62 -166.79
N SER A 849 -70.62 89.00 -165.60
CA SER A 849 -71.84 89.82 -165.47
C SER A 849 -71.69 91.22 -166.07
N GLU A 850 -70.56 91.89 -165.85
CA GLU A 850 -70.30 93.24 -166.38
C GLU A 850 -70.25 93.24 -167.93
N ALA A 851 -69.79 92.15 -168.55
CA ALA A 851 -69.83 91.97 -170.01
C ALA A 851 -71.25 91.68 -170.53
N GLN A 852 -72.08 90.99 -169.75
CA GLN A 852 -73.45 90.64 -170.14
C GLN A 852 -74.39 91.86 -170.11
N GLU A 853 -74.22 92.76 -169.13
CA GLU A 853 -74.92 94.06 -169.07
C GLU A 853 -74.56 94.97 -170.24
N ARG A 854 -73.26 95.10 -170.58
CA ARG A 854 -72.81 95.84 -171.77
C ARG A 854 -73.42 95.31 -173.08
N THR A 855 -73.77 94.03 -173.12
CA THR A 855 -74.37 93.40 -174.30
C THR A 855 -75.87 93.71 -174.41
N THR A 856 -76.60 93.79 -173.29
CA THR A 856 -78.03 94.14 -173.31
C THR A 856 -78.28 95.63 -173.60
N GLU A 857 -77.39 96.54 -173.17
CA GLU A 857 -77.45 97.95 -173.59
C GLU A 857 -77.33 98.12 -175.11
N VAL A 858 -76.44 97.36 -175.76
CA VAL A 858 -76.25 97.41 -177.23
C VAL A 858 -77.47 96.86 -177.99
N ILE A 859 -78.18 95.89 -177.42
CA ILE A 859 -79.47 95.40 -177.97
C ILE A 859 -80.54 96.48 -177.82
N ALA A 860 -80.71 97.07 -176.64
CA ALA A 860 -81.68 98.14 -176.39
C ALA A 860 -81.43 99.41 -177.24
N LEU A 861 -80.18 99.68 -177.63
CA LEU A 861 -79.83 100.75 -178.57
C LEU A 861 -80.14 100.39 -180.03
N ARG A 862 -80.06 99.11 -180.42
CA ARG A 862 -80.50 98.64 -181.75
C ARG A 862 -82.03 98.67 -181.89
N ASP A 863 -82.75 98.19 -180.88
CA ASP A 863 -84.22 98.20 -180.87
C ASP A 863 -84.79 99.64 -180.94
N ARG A 864 -84.03 100.62 -180.43
CA ARG A 864 -84.36 102.05 -180.58
C ARG A 864 -84.20 102.61 -182.00
N ILE A 865 -83.38 101.96 -182.84
CA ILE A 865 -83.16 102.34 -184.24
C ILE A 865 -84.20 101.67 -185.14
N THR A 866 -84.48 100.38 -184.97
CA THR A 866 -85.62 99.73 -185.66
C THR A 866 -86.95 100.40 -185.26
N SER A 867 -87.14 100.76 -183.99
CA SER A 867 -88.27 101.60 -183.55
C SER A 867 -88.28 103.03 -184.15
N ALA A 868 -87.26 103.45 -184.89
CA ALA A 868 -87.26 104.70 -185.68
C ALA A 868 -87.54 104.42 -187.17
N GLU A 869 -87.02 103.32 -187.70
CA GLU A 869 -87.28 102.83 -189.06
C GLU A 869 -88.77 102.45 -189.23
N GLU A 870 -89.37 101.74 -188.27
CA GLU A 870 -90.81 101.43 -188.24
C GLU A 870 -91.69 102.69 -188.19
N ARG A 871 -91.22 103.79 -187.57
CA ARG A 871 -91.93 105.08 -187.58
C ARG A 871 -91.89 105.77 -188.93
N ALA A 872 -90.81 105.62 -189.71
CA ALA A 872 -90.79 106.04 -191.10
C ALA A 872 -91.72 105.16 -191.96
N GLU A 873 -91.75 103.85 -191.72
CA GLU A 873 -92.62 102.91 -192.44
C GLU A 873 -94.11 103.06 -192.07
N MET A 874 -94.45 103.65 -190.92
CA MET A 874 -95.83 104.07 -190.61
C MET A 874 -96.23 105.36 -191.35
N ALA A 875 -95.33 106.33 -191.52
CA ALA A 875 -95.59 107.50 -192.37
C ALA A 875 -95.86 107.08 -193.84
N GLN A 876 -95.17 106.04 -194.31
CA GLN A 876 -95.40 105.39 -195.60
C GLN A 876 -96.79 104.74 -195.74
N ARG A 877 -97.53 104.49 -194.65
CA ARG A 877 -98.89 103.90 -194.66
C ARG A 877 -100.02 104.91 -194.45
N GLU A 878 -99.75 106.09 -193.89
CA GLU A 878 -100.76 107.16 -193.75
C GLU A 878 -101.03 107.89 -195.07
N VAL A 879 -99.99 108.16 -195.88
CA VAL A 879 -100.15 108.81 -197.20
C VAL A 879 -100.98 107.94 -198.15
N GLU A 880 -100.81 106.61 -198.09
CA GLU A 880 -101.64 105.64 -198.82
C GLU A 880 -103.11 105.68 -198.36
N LYS A 881 -103.37 105.76 -197.06
CA LYS A 881 -104.74 105.83 -196.50
C LYS A 881 -105.49 107.12 -196.86
N VAL A 882 -104.78 108.22 -197.12
CA VAL A 882 -105.40 109.46 -197.64
C VAL A 882 -105.85 109.29 -199.11
N ARG A 883 -105.28 108.33 -199.86
CA ARG A 883 -105.77 107.96 -201.21
C ARG A 883 -107.05 107.11 -201.14
N GLU A 884 -107.15 106.18 -200.19
CA GLU A 884 -108.32 105.29 -200.03
C GLU A 884 -109.56 105.99 -199.44
N ARG A 885 -109.41 106.90 -198.47
CA ARG A 885 -110.56 107.58 -197.84
C ARG A 885 -111.29 108.57 -198.76
N LEU A 886 -110.79 108.80 -199.98
CA LEU A 886 -111.49 109.50 -201.06
C LEU A 886 -112.38 108.58 -201.92
N ALA A 887 -112.14 107.26 -201.89
CA ALA A 887 -112.85 106.24 -202.66
C ALA A 887 -113.92 105.49 -201.83
N GLU A 888 -113.73 105.33 -200.52
CA GLU A 888 -114.75 104.69 -199.67
C GLU A 888 -116.04 105.53 -199.55
N THR A 889 -115.91 106.86 -199.71
CA THR A 889 -117.04 107.80 -199.84
C THR A 889 -117.93 107.57 -201.08
N GLU A 890 -117.59 106.63 -201.96
CA GLU A 890 -118.46 106.15 -203.04
C GLU A 890 -119.49 105.09 -202.58
N ARG A 891 -119.24 104.33 -201.50
CA ARG A 891 -119.89 103.01 -201.27
C ARG A 891 -120.77 102.87 -200.04
N GLU A 892 -120.67 103.74 -199.04
CA GLU A 892 -121.53 103.64 -197.84
C GLU A 892 -122.98 104.11 -198.05
N ALA A 893 -123.39 104.33 -199.32
CA ALA A 893 -124.78 104.23 -199.81
C ALA A 893 -125.35 102.79 -199.70
N ASN A 894 -124.99 102.09 -198.63
CA ASN A 894 -125.22 100.68 -198.36
C ASN A 894 -126.70 100.42 -198.07
N ARG A 895 -127.28 99.41 -198.73
CA ARG A 895 -128.00 98.24 -198.16
C ARG A 895 -128.86 98.40 -196.88
N LEU A 896 -129.42 99.57 -196.58
CA LEU A 896 -130.22 99.90 -195.40
C LEU A 896 -131.64 99.26 -195.43
N SER A 897 -131.74 97.93 -195.64
CA SER A 897 -132.99 97.31 -196.11
C SER A 897 -133.28 95.84 -195.75
N ARG A 898 -132.31 94.92 -195.52
CA ARG A 898 -132.57 93.47 -195.77
C ARG A 898 -132.34 92.39 -194.71
N SER A 899 -131.96 92.65 -193.46
CA SER A 899 -132.30 91.68 -192.39
C SER A 899 -132.36 92.26 -190.99
N LEU A 900 -133.56 92.22 -190.42
CA LEU A 900 -133.80 91.97 -189.00
C LEU A 900 -135.17 91.26 -188.93
N SER A 901 -135.35 90.30 -188.02
CA SER A 901 -136.53 89.40 -187.89
C SER A 901 -136.56 88.18 -188.82
N ALA A 902 -135.96 87.07 -188.37
CA ALA A 902 -136.25 85.71 -188.87
C ALA A 902 -136.29 84.63 -187.76
N GLU A 903 -136.20 85.01 -186.48
CA GLU A 903 -136.63 84.21 -185.32
C GLU A 903 -137.13 85.18 -184.22
N ARG A 904 -138.12 84.86 -183.37
CA ARG A 904 -139.16 83.82 -183.46
C ARG A 904 -138.75 82.36 -183.71
N PHE A 905 -138.08 81.76 -182.72
CA PHE A 905 -138.55 80.48 -182.18
C PHE A 905 -138.83 80.54 -180.66
N GLU A 906 -139.22 81.74 -180.21
CA GLU A 906 -139.95 81.95 -178.95
C GLU A 906 -141.20 81.04 -178.87
N LYS A 907 -141.68 80.61 -177.68
CA LYS A 907 -141.30 81.02 -176.32
C LYS A 907 -141.47 79.92 -175.25
N GLU A 908 -141.88 78.71 -175.64
CA GLU A 908 -142.89 77.96 -174.87
C GLU A 908 -142.71 76.43 -174.93
N ARG A 909 -141.49 75.90 -174.65
CA ARG A 909 -141.28 74.43 -174.52
C ARG A 909 -139.96 73.96 -173.85
N ALA A 910 -139.49 74.47 -172.71
CA ALA A 910 -140.19 74.71 -171.45
C ALA A 910 -141.04 73.51 -170.95
N LEU A 911 -140.62 72.96 -169.80
CA LEU A 911 -141.43 72.19 -168.80
C LEU A 911 -141.87 70.75 -169.18
N SER A 912 -141.85 69.73 -168.30
CA SER A 912 -141.24 69.58 -166.94
C SER A 912 -141.22 68.09 -166.51
N GLU A 913 -140.39 67.21 -167.10
CA GLU A 913 -140.53 65.76 -166.80
C GLU A 913 -139.28 64.85 -166.98
N LEU A 914 -139.52 63.53 -166.90
CA LEU A 914 -138.62 62.39 -166.63
C LEU A 914 -137.68 61.90 -167.77
N ARG A 915 -136.52 61.34 -167.35
CA ARG A 915 -135.81 60.13 -167.88
C ARG A 915 -135.03 60.13 -169.24
N LEU A 916 -134.03 59.21 -169.27
CA LEU A 916 -133.52 58.34 -170.37
C LEU A 916 -132.39 58.76 -171.37
N SER A 917 -131.38 57.86 -171.51
CA SER A 917 -130.60 57.46 -172.74
C SER A 917 -129.66 58.48 -173.47
N SER A 918 -128.61 58.12 -174.26
CA SER A 918 -127.83 56.86 -174.48
C SER A 918 -126.61 57.05 -175.44
N LEU A 919 -125.57 56.18 -175.35
CA LEU A 919 -124.63 55.74 -176.42
C LEU A 919 -123.63 56.83 -177.00
N PRO A 920 -122.90 56.66 -178.14
CA PRO A 920 -121.52 56.12 -178.12
C PRO A 920 -120.46 56.74 -179.08
N ALA A 921 -119.20 56.26 -178.99
CA ALA A 921 -118.15 56.05 -180.03
C ALA A 921 -117.70 57.18 -181.01
N GLY A 922 -116.37 57.29 -181.26
CA GLY A 922 -115.85 58.19 -182.34
C GLY A 922 -114.32 58.34 -182.55
N TYR A 923 -113.66 57.33 -183.12
CA TYR A 923 -112.50 57.39 -184.05
C TYR A 923 -111.12 58.09 -183.76
N ARG A 924 -110.10 57.47 -184.38
CA ARG A 924 -108.76 57.93 -184.86
C ARG A 924 -108.77 59.30 -185.61
N PRO A 925 -107.62 59.96 -185.98
CA PRO A 925 -106.27 59.39 -186.22
C PRO A 925 -105.00 60.22 -185.85
N SER A 926 -103.85 59.55 -186.00
CA SER A 926 -102.52 60.02 -186.48
C SER A 926 -102.36 61.44 -187.05
N GLY A 927 -101.25 62.12 -186.71
CA GLY A 927 -100.73 63.34 -187.35
C GLY A 927 -99.20 63.45 -187.27
N TYR A 928 -98.55 63.93 -188.34
CA TYR A 928 -97.09 63.96 -188.55
C TYR A 928 -96.37 65.08 -187.78
N SER A 929 -95.22 64.75 -187.17
CA SER A 929 -93.86 65.28 -187.43
C SER A 929 -93.53 66.80 -187.49
N SER A 930 -92.22 67.07 -187.56
CA SER A 930 -91.57 68.24 -188.21
C SER A 930 -91.35 69.50 -187.34
N LEU A 931 -90.33 70.36 -187.56
CA LEU A 931 -89.17 70.34 -188.50
C LEU A 931 -88.05 71.29 -187.97
N GLY A 932 -86.82 71.21 -188.52
CA GLY A 932 -85.68 72.13 -188.21
C GLY A 932 -84.62 71.50 -187.29
N ALA A 933 -83.39 71.13 -187.67
CA ALA A 933 -82.52 71.43 -188.82
C ALA A 933 -81.93 72.86 -188.88
N THR A 934 -80.66 73.15 -189.22
CA THR A 934 -79.41 72.35 -189.47
C THR A 934 -78.20 73.33 -189.55
N TYR A 935 -76.98 72.83 -189.80
CA TYR A 935 -75.73 73.47 -190.30
C TYR A 935 -74.63 73.73 -189.23
N TYR A 936 -73.31 73.51 -189.44
CA TYR A 936 -72.43 72.69 -190.34
C TYR A 936 -70.97 73.22 -190.18
N PRO A 937 -69.87 72.63 -190.75
CA PRO A 937 -69.55 71.22 -191.06
C PRO A 937 -68.07 70.75 -190.81
N GLY A 938 -67.86 69.42 -190.82
CA GLY A 938 -66.59 68.72 -191.19
C GLY A 938 -65.58 68.40 -190.08
N THR A 939 -64.67 67.40 -190.14
CA THR A 939 -64.35 66.26 -191.08
C THR A 939 -63.14 65.48 -190.48
N SER A 940 -62.79 64.20 -190.70
CA SER A 940 -63.41 62.93 -191.20
C SER A 940 -62.34 61.78 -191.20
N VAL A 941 -62.72 60.49 -191.44
CA VAL A 941 -61.79 59.31 -191.69
C VAL A 941 -61.07 58.81 -190.38
N SER A 942 -60.60 57.56 -190.14
CA SER A 942 -60.05 56.45 -190.95
C SER A 942 -60.35 54.99 -190.46
N ARG A 943 -59.45 54.02 -190.72
CA ARG A 943 -59.36 52.58 -190.35
C ARG A 943 -58.06 52.29 -189.52
N ASP A 944 -57.73 51.13 -188.93
CA ASP A 944 -57.94 49.72 -189.37
C ASP A 944 -57.98 48.64 -188.23
N ARG A 945 -57.23 47.51 -188.29
CA ARG A 945 -57.67 46.18 -187.78
C ARG A 945 -56.60 45.29 -187.07
N THR A 946 -57.01 44.62 -185.97
CA THR A 946 -56.56 43.29 -185.43
C THR A 946 -55.09 42.90 -185.17
N ALA A 947 -54.78 42.64 -183.88
CA ALA A 947 -54.28 41.37 -183.29
C ALA A 947 -52.77 40.97 -183.29
N TYR A 948 -52.50 39.97 -182.40
CA TYR A 948 -51.29 39.14 -182.20
C TYR A 948 -50.17 39.60 -181.25
N GLN A 949 -49.17 38.72 -181.07
CA GLN A 949 -48.38 38.50 -179.84
C GLN A 949 -46.94 39.08 -179.88
N GLU A 950 -46.31 38.98 -178.70
CA GLU A 950 -44.87 38.77 -178.44
C GLU A 950 -43.93 39.99 -178.36
N ARG A 951 -43.29 40.05 -177.16
CA ARG A 951 -41.83 40.13 -176.91
C ARG A 951 -41.08 41.46 -176.87
N ASP A 952 -40.11 41.38 -175.94
CA ASP A 952 -38.75 41.92 -175.90
C ASP A 952 -38.53 43.44 -175.79
N ASP A 953 -37.42 43.74 -175.12
CA ASP A 953 -36.91 45.04 -174.69
C ASP A 953 -36.70 46.03 -175.85
N TYR A 954 -36.94 47.33 -175.62
CA TYR A 954 -35.88 48.29 -175.23
C TYR A 954 -36.44 49.69 -174.87
#